data_AF-A0A512M766-F1
#
_entry.id   AF-A0A512M766-F1
#
_cell.length_a   1.000
_cell.length_b   1.000
_cell.length_c   1.000
_cell.angle_alpha   90.00
_cell.angle_beta   90.00
_cell.angle_gamma   90.00
#
_symmetry.space_group_name_H-M   'P 1'
#
loop_
_entity.id
_entity.type
_entity.pdbx_description
1 polymer ?
#
loop_
_entity_poly.entity_id
_entity_poly.type
_entity_poly.pdbx_seq_one_letter_code
_entity_poly.pdbx_strand_id
1 'polypeptide(L)'
;MAFISLSQFVQTAPELMARAALRHVEFAPGRRGEMLMSKVLGALQQIAPEFDAVDRSQDHRALAQLGTELARRLDQKFLLTALAHQFTRPVDRTAQSFSSLMNEYLRGHRSPMAAFQAMLDEHPAMNRAVTTEIRQFVRNMRQLARRVKADIDLINRDFAALRPPGMGRATGLLGVRVTSSDPHHGGNRVCILTFDNGLRVVYKPRDVRIDASLVGHRGTAPDQPALARDAGRSLLEVANSLLYANDAQAVLMPALQFLPRQDAGAVGEQGRYGYVQCLSMGRESDHVLDVTQARHLHRQLGQLTALMLLAGVRDLHQTNAMISGGQPCMTDVEMAFDPDLLDAVGQEFQEGSKVCSARGMAPQAILRSQLDRLWSCGTEYVRQDTLFAVENDRLVKPHGNRLHVLEGVVENLVLVQGVGSNRHLNPERGQKPPPNVHGRYADQVEHGFREMILAVAANLPRVRACIENMAGLHVRYHPVATGEQLRILQRVNLETLHAHPWMADTDHQISVSCRANIAVKRHQVSQRPPHLQVPIEVTEQAMIEDLQRGDVPYFTRQLGDDAVYHNGTTPIVVRPMAVDAVEEFSFFACDPVQQAVSNLQLLEDPGNLDHVCEVFAGAYRDYVAGLPVPVMSEAEMRAYAQKIGPRMARQLGAPTTCSRTPRRGSRSTRAGSPALANQI
;
A
#
# COMPACT_ATOMS: atom_id res chain seq x y z
N MET A 1 -2.27 11.49 -65.03
CA MET A 1 -2.30 12.41 -63.87
C MET A 1 -3.57 12.13 -63.09
N ALA A 2 -3.47 11.35 -62.01
CA ALA A 2 -4.52 11.24 -61.01
C ALA A 2 -3.91 11.79 -59.72
N PHE A 3 -4.29 13.02 -59.37
CA PHE A 3 -3.95 13.64 -58.10
C PHE A 3 -4.68 12.87 -57.00
N ILE A 4 -3.99 11.94 -56.35
CA ILE A 4 -4.41 11.42 -55.06
C ILE A 4 -4.12 12.54 -54.06
N SER A 5 -5.19 13.08 -53.48
CA SER A 5 -5.16 14.12 -52.46
C SER A 5 -4.21 13.74 -51.32
N LEU A 6 -3.15 14.53 -51.12
CA LEU A 6 -2.21 14.49 -50.00
C LEU A 6 -2.86 14.96 -48.66
N SER A 7 -4.15 14.68 -48.46
CA SER A 7 -4.92 15.10 -47.29
C SER A 7 -5.14 13.99 -46.26
N GLN A 8 -4.40 12.88 -46.31
CA GLN A 8 -4.50 11.80 -45.34
C GLN A 8 -3.25 11.77 -44.44
N PHE A 9 -3.49 11.82 -43.12
CA PHE A 9 -2.53 11.85 -42.00
C PHE A 9 -2.03 13.22 -41.52
N VAL A 10 -2.93 14.18 -41.29
CA VAL A 10 -2.65 15.20 -40.26
C VAL A 10 -2.78 14.49 -38.90
N GLN A 11 -1.65 14.11 -38.31
CA GLN A 11 -1.64 13.52 -36.97
C GLN A 11 -2.13 14.56 -35.96
N THR A 12 -3.02 14.16 -35.05
CA THR A 12 -3.49 15.08 -34.01
C THR A 12 -2.38 15.33 -32.98
N ALA A 13 -2.39 16.48 -32.30
CA ALA A 13 -1.40 16.79 -31.26
C ALA A 13 -1.31 15.68 -30.16
N PRO A 14 -2.42 15.09 -29.68
CA PRO A 14 -2.37 13.96 -28.75
C PRO A 14 -1.72 12.70 -29.33
N GLU A 15 -1.87 12.41 -30.63
CA GLU A 15 -1.20 11.26 -31.26
C GLU A 15 0.31 11.47 -31.35
N LEU A 16 0.76 12.68 -31.65
CA LEU A 16 2.17 13.06 -31.65
C LEU A 16 2.76 12.95 -30.24
N MET A 17 2.04 13.45 -29.23
CA MET A 17 2.39 13.35 -27.81
C MET A 17 2.56 11.89 -27.37
N ALA A 18 1.60 11.01 -27.68
CA ALA A 18 1.67 9.60 -27.33
C ALA A 18 2.86 8.88 -27.98
N ARG A 19 3.16 9.19 -29.25
CA ARG A 19 4.34 8.66 -29.96
C ARG A 19 5.65 9.19 -29.38
N ALA A 20 5.68 10.45 -28.96
CA ALA A 20 6.83 11.04 -28.30
C ALA A 20 7.10 10.38 -26.94
N ALA A 21 6.06 10.23 -26.12
CA ALA A 21 6.12 9.53 -24.84
C ALA A 21 6.59 8.07 -25.00
N LEU A 22 6.12 7.35 -26.03
CA LEU A 22 6.48 5.95 -26.27
C LEU A 22 8.00 5.73 -26.38
N ARG A 23 8.77 6.71 -26.87
CA ARG A 23 10.24 6.63 -26.97
C ARG A 23 10.93 6.58 -25.60
N HIS A 24 10.25 7.04 -24.56
CA HIS A 24 10.73 7.09 -23.19
C HIS A 24 10.09 6.03 -22.29
N VAL A 25 9.22 5.17 -22.84
CA VAL A 25 8.63 4.06 -22.09
C VAL A 25 9.69 2.99 -21.86
N GLU A 26 9.88 2.59 -20.61
CA GLU A 26 10.76 1.48 -20.25
C GLU A 26 10.00 0.15 -20.41
N PHE A 27 10.33 -0.59 -21.45
CA PHE A 27 9.83 -1.95 -21.66
C PHE A 27 10.76 -2.99 -21.05
N ALA A 28 10.24 -4.20 -20.86
CA ALA A 28 11.06 -5.38 -20.64
C ALA A 28 12.17 -5.51 -21.71
N PRO A 29 13.38 -6.00 -21.35
CA PRO A 29 14.49 -6.11 -22.30
C PRO A 29 14.17 -6.99 -23.51
N GLY A 30 14.71 -6.60 -24.67
CA GLY A 30 14.69 -7.37 -25.91
C GLY A 30 13.31 -7.51 -26.54
N ARG A 31 13.14 -8.58 -27.35
CA ARG A 31 11.92 -8.81 -28.14
C ARG A 31 10.64 -8.96 -27.31
N ARG A 32 10.76 -9.37 -26.04
CA ARG A 32 9.62 -9.46 -25.11
C ARG A 32 8.94 -8.11 -24.90
N GLY A 33 9.72 -7.03 -24.74
CA GLY A 33 9.18 -5.68 -24.62
C GLY A 33 8.43 -5.23 -25.89
N GLU A 34 9.00 -5.53 -27.06
CA GLU A 34 8.42 -5.17 -28.37
C GLU A 34 7.01 -5.74 -28.56
N MET A 35 6.70 -6.90 -27.97
CA MET A 35 5.38 -7.54 -28.02
C MET A 35 4.25 -6.64 -27.48
N LEU A 36 4.54 -5.77 -26.51
CA LEU A 36 3.54 -4.95 -25.82
C LEU A 36 3.37 -3.55 -26.43
N MET A 37 4.29 -3.12 -27.31
CA MET A 37 4.36 -1.72 -27.78
C MET A 37 3.06 -1.21 -28.39
N SER A 38 2.37 -2.03 -29.20
CA SER A 38 1.11 -1.65 -29.85
C SER A 38 0.00 -1.36 -28.84
N LYS A 39 -0.15 -2.23 -27.82
CA LYS A 39 -1.17 -2.08 -26.79
C LYS A 39 -0.88 -0.86 -25.90
N VAL A 40 0.39 -0.65 -25.55
CA VAL A 40 0.83 0.51 -24.75
C VAL A 40 0.62 1.81 -25.53
N LEU A 41 1.02 1.88 -26.80
CA LEU A 41 0.79 3.05 -27.64
C LEU A 41 -0.70 3.39 -27.75
N GLY A 42 -1.56 2.39 -28.00
CA GLY A 42 -3.01 2.58 -28.08
C GLY A 42 -3.62 3.10 -26.77
N ALA A 43 -3.08 2.70 -25.62
CA ALA A 43 -3.48 3.24 -24.32
C ALA A 43 -3.00 4.70 -24.13
N LEU A 44 -1.74 5.00 -24.46
CA LEU A 44 -1.19 6.35 -24.37
C LEU A 44 -1.95 7.34 -25.27
N GLN A 45 -2.34 6.93 -26.48
CA GLN A 45 -3.17 7.75 -27.38
C GLN A 45 -4.53 8.12 -26.76
N GLN A 46 -5.11 7.23 -25.96
CA GLN A 46 -6.36 7.51 -25.27
C GLN A 46 -6.18 8.36 -24.01
N ILE A 47 -5.01 8.34 -23.38
CA ILE A 47 -4.71 9.11 -22.16
C ILE A 47 -4.24 10.54 -22.50
N ALA A 48 -3.52 10.70 -23.62
CA ALA A 48 -2.88 11.94 -24.03
C ALA A 48 -3.81 13.19 -24.02
N PRO A 49 -5.08 13.13 -24.48
CA PRO A 49 -5.94 14.31 -24.50
C PRO A 49 -6.15 14.96 -23.12
N GLU A 50 -6.37 14.18 -22.07
CA GLU A 50 -6.47 14.70 -20.70
C GLU A 50 -5.11 15.09 -20.12
N PHE A 51 -4.05 14.37 -20.48
CA PHE A 51 -2.72 14.62 -19.96
C PHE A 51 -2.06 15.87 -20.54
N ASP A 52 -2.38 16.27 -21.77
CA ASP A 52 -1.90 17.52 -22.38
C ASP A 52 -2.17 18.75 -21.47
N ALA A 53 -3.32 18.74 -20.79
CA ALA A 53 -3.70 19.82 -19.89
C ALA A 53 -2.89 19.89 -18.59
N VAL A 54 -2.23 18.80 -18.18
CA VAL A 54 -1.54 18.71 -16.87
C VAL A 54 -0.07 18.33 -16.96
N ASP A 55 0.41 17.77 -18.06
CA ASP A 55 1.82 17.38 -18.23
C ASP A 55 2.68 18.61 -18.53
N ARG A 56 3.69 18.85 -17.68
CA ARG A 56 4.70 19.92 -17.82
C ARG A 56 6.10 19.35 -17.97
N SER A 57 6.22 18.03 -18.10
CA SER A 57 7.50 17.36 -18.27
C SER A 57 8.02 17.52 -19.70
N GLN A 58 9.35 17.57 -19.84
CA GLN A 58 9.99 17.53 -21.15
C GLN A 58 9.70 16.20 -21.84
N ASP A 59 9.47 16.25 -23.16
CA ASP A 59 9.18 15.07 -24.01
C ASP A 59 8.02 14.18 -23.52
N HIS A 60 7.08 14.73 -22.75
CA HIS A 60 5.94 14.01 -22.18
C HIS A 60 6.35 12.81 -21.31
N ARG A 61 7.41 12.98 -20.51
CA ARG A 61 7.91 11.97 -19.57
C ARG A 61 6.85 11.51 -18.56
N ALA A 62 5.96 12.37 -18.09
CA ALA A 62 4.89 11.95 -17.18
C ALA A 62 3.96 10.94 -17.86
N LEU A 63 3.58 11.18 -19.12
CA LEU A 63 2.84 10.20 -19.93
C LEU A 63 3.66 8.92 -20.19
N ALA A 64 4.97 9.03 -20.41
CA ALA A 64 5.85 7.86 -20.60
C ALA A 64 5.97 6.98 -19.34
N GLN A 65 5.93 7.58 -18.15
CA GLN A 65 5.90 6.84 -16.87
C GLN A 65 4.63 5.98 -16.75
N LEU A 66 3.49 6.47 -17.24
CA LEU A 66 2.26 5.67 -17.31
C LEU A 66 2.40 4.50 -18.29
N GLY A 67 2.99 4.76 -19.46
CA GLY A 67 3.25 3.71 -20.45
C GLY A 67 4.18 2.63 -19.91
N THR A 68 5.19 3.02 -19.13
CA THR A 68 6.13 2.11 -18.45
C THR A 68 5.40 1.23 -17.44
N GLU A 69 4.54 1.82 -16.62
CA GLU A 69 3.78 1.07 -15.64
C GLU A 69 2.77 0.11 -16.28
N LEU A 70 2.07 0.54 -17.34
CA LEU A 70 1.18 -0.36 -18.09
C LEU A 70 1.96 -1.50 -18.73
N ALA A 71 3.10 -1.21 -19.36
CA ALA A 71 3.98 -2.24 -19.95
C ALA A 71 4.41 -3.26 -18.90
N ARG A 72 4.85 -2.81 -17.72
CA ARG A 72 5.24 -3.68 -16.60
C ARG A 72 4.10 -4.59 -16.16
N ARG A 73 2.88 -4.07 -16.02
CA ARG A 73 1.71 -4.86 -15.60
C ARG A 73 1.33 -5.91 -16.63
N LEU A 74 1.29 -5.52 -17.91
CA LEU A 74 0.97 -6.45 -18.99
C LEU A 74 2.03 -7.54 -19.12
N ASP A 75 3.31 -7.18 -18.93
CA ASP A 75 4.43 -8.13 -18.92
C ASP A 75 4.29 -9.14 -17.78
N GLN A 76 4.17 -8.65 -16.53
CA GLN A 76 4.21 -9.51 -15.35
C GLN A 76 2.94 -10.34 -15.17
N LYS A 77 1.75 -9.74 -15.35
CA LYS A 77 0.48 -10.46 -15.12
C LYS A 77 0.19 -11.47 -16.22
N PHE A 78 0.41 -11.11 -17.49
CA PHE A 78 -0.09 -11.86 -18.64
C PHE A 78 1.02 -12.45 -19.51
N LEU A 79 1.90 -11.61 -20.08
CA LEU A 79 2.83 -12.05 -21.11
C LEU A 79 3.84 -13.07 -20.58
N LEU A 80 4.49 -12.79 -19.44
CA LEU A 80 5.50 -13.69 -18.89
C LEU A 80 4.91 -15.02 -18.46
N THR A 81 3.71 -14.99 -17.89
CA THR A 81 2.95 -16.19 -17.50
C THR A 81 2.57 -17.02 -18.73
N ALA A 82 2.12 -16.39 -19.81
CA ALA A 82 1.76 -17.06 -21.06
C ALA A 82 2.99 -17.67 -21.76
N LEU A 83 4.11 -16.93 -21.81
CA LEU A 83 5.38 -17.45 -22.34
C LEU A 83 5.88 -18.63 -21.51
N ALA A 84 5.79 -18.53 -20.18
CA ALA A 84 6.15 -19.63 -19.30
C ALA A 84 5.29 -20.88 -19.55
N HIS A 85 3.98 -20.71 -19.71
CA HIS A 85 3.08 -21.80 -20.07
C HIS A 85 3.44 -22.41 -21.43
N GLN A 86 3.76 -21.59 -22.43
CA GLN A 86 4.16 -22.03 -23.76
C GLN A 86 5.48 -22.82 -23.75
N PHE A 87 6.45 -22.39 -22.94
CA PHE A 87 7.79 -22.96 -22.92
C PHE A 87 7.95 -24.18 -22.00
N THR A 88 6.99 -24.46 -21.13
CA THR A 88 7.03 -25.57 -20.16
C THR A 88 6.23 -26.82 -20.58
N ARG A 89 5.68 -26.85 -21.81
CA ARG A 89 5.03 -28.03 -22.41
C ARG A 89 6.05 -29.16 -22.68
N PRO A 90 5.64 -30.45 -22.76
CA PRO A 90 6.33 -31.62 -22.19
C PRO A 90 7.72 -32.00 -22.75
N VAL A 91 8.28 -31.22 -23.67
CA VAL A 91 9.66 -31.40 -24.11
C VAL A 91 10.54 -30.69 -23.10
N ASP A 92 11.53 -31.38 -22.54
CA ASP A 92 12.48 -30.86 -21.54
C ASP A 92 13.36 -29.72 -22.12
N ARG A 93 12.74 -28.55 -22.33
CA ARG A 93 13.33 -27.31 -22.85
C ARG A 93 14.02 -26.50 -21.74
N THR A 94 14.10 -27.05 -20.53
CA THR A 94 14.61 -26.39 -19.33
C THR A 94 16.10 -26.02 -19.40
N ALA A 95 16.84 -26.62 -20.34
CA ALA A 95 18.25 -26.31 -20.62
C ALA A 95 18.49 -25.16 -21.63
N GLN A 96 17.45 -24.68 -22.33
CA GLN A 96 17.59 -23.61 -23.33
C GLN A 96 17.51 -22.21 -22.69
N SER A 97 18.24 -21.25 -23.27
CA SER A 97 18.13 -19.85 -22.85
C SER A 97 16.74 -19.28 -23.17
N PHE A 98 16.25 -18.37 -22.32
CA PHE A 98 14.99 -17.67 -22.53
C PHE A 98 15.01 -16.92 -23.86
N SER A 99 16.12 -16.27 -24.20
CA SER A 99 16.31 -15.61 -25.50
C SER A 99 16.20 -16.55 -26.69
N SER A 100 16.73 -17.78 -26.60
CA SER A 100 16.59 -18.79 -27.66
C SER A 100 15.12 -19.22 -27.84
N LEU A 101 14.42 -19.47 -26.74
CA LEU A 101 13.00 -19.84 -26.75
C LEU A 101 12.13 -18.72 -27.33
N MET A 102 12.42 -17.46 -26.97
CA MET A 102 11.77 -16.29 -27.55
C MET A 102 12.00 -16.19 -29.06
N ASN A 103 13.24 -16.35 -29.52
CA ASN A 103 13.54 -16.29 -30.95
C ASN A 103 12.88 -17.43 -31.72
N GLU A 104 12.79 -18.63 -31.16
CA GLU A 104 12.04 -19.74 -31.73
C GLU A 104 10.55 -19.42 -31.88
N TYR A 105 9.92 -18.96 -30.79
CA TYR A 105 8.51 -18.58 -30.81
C TYR A 105 8.19 -17.51 -31.85
N LEU A 106 9.08 -16.52 -32.00
CA LEU A 106 8.90 -15.41 -32.92
C LEU A 106 9.12 -15.78 -34.40
N ARG A 107 9.81 -16.89 -34.73
CA ARG A 107 10.07 -17.29 -36.13
C ARG A 107 8.79 -17.50 -36.96
N GLY A 108 7.69 -17.90 -36.31
CA GLY A 108 6.39 -18.10 -36.97
C GLY A 108 5.58 -16.83 -37.20
N HIS A 109 6.04 -15.67 -36.74
CA HIS A 109 5.25 -14.45 -36.67
C HIS A 109 5.88 -13.29 -37.45
N ARG A 110 5.04 -12.44 -38.05
CA ARG A 110 5.50 -11.28 -38.84
C ARG A 110 6.26 -10.23 -38.03
N SER A 111 5.98 -10.13 -36.73
CA SER A 111 6.63 -9.23 -35.78
C SER A 111 6.31 -9.69 -34.34
N PRO A 112 7.04 -9.19 -33.32
CA PRO A 112 6.70 -9.46 -31.92
C PRO A 112 5.28 -9.00 -31.54
N MET A 113 4.84 -7.85 -32.04
CA MET A 113 3.47 -7.36 -31.82
C MET A 113 2.42 -8.32 -32.42
N ALA A 114 2.69 -8.85 -33.62
CA ALA A 114 1.80 -9.83 -34.25
C ALA A 114 1.80 -11.16 -33.48
N ALA A 115 2.93 -11.57 -32.90
CA ALA A 115 3.02 -12.75 -32.04
C ALA A 115 2.16 -12.60 -30.77
N PHE A 116 2.20 -11.43 -30.13
CA PHE A 116 1.34 -11.19 -28.98
C PHE A 116 -0.14 -11.18 -29.34
N GLN A 117 -0.50 -10.60 -30.49
CA GLN A 117 -1.89 -10.65 -30.95
C GLN A 117 -2.34 -12.08 -31.23
N ALA A 118 -1.53 -12.90 -31.90
CA ALA A 118 -1.83 -14.32 -32.12
C ALA A 118 -2.02 -15.08 -30.79
N MET A 119 -1.17 -14.81 -29.80
CA MET A 119 -1.31 -15.38 -28.45
C MET A 119 -2.64 -14.99 -27.78
N LEU A 120 -3.08 -13.74 -27.93
CA LEU A 120 -4.37 -13.29 -27.39
C LEU A 120 -5.55 -13.94 -28.14
N ASP A 121 -5.41 -14.17 -29.45
CA ASP A 121 -6.43 -14.83 -30.27
C ASP A 121 -6.54 -16.33 -29.90
N GLU A 122 -5.42 -16.98 -29.58
CA GLU A 122 -5.37 -18.35 -29.06
C GLU A 122 -5.94 -18.48 -27.64
N HIS A 123 -5.90 -17.41 -26.84
CA HIS A 123 -6.36 -17.37 -25.46
C HIS A 123 -7.42 -16.26 -25.21
N PRO A 124 -8.69 -16.44 -25.63
CA PRO A 124 -9.71 -15.39 -25.56
C PRO A 124 -9.99 -14.86 -24.15
N ALA A 125 -9.90 -15.70 -23.12
CA ALA A 125 -10.06 -15.29 -21.73
C ALA A 125 -8.95 -14.32 -21.28
N MET A 126 -7.69 -14.64 -21.59
CA MET A 126 -6.57 -13.72 -21.37
C MET A 126 -6.75 -12.42 -22.18
N ASN A 127 -7.24 -12.49 -23.42
CA ASN A 127 -7.52 -11.29 -24.22
C ASN A 127 -8.55 -10.36 -23.54
N ARG A 128 -9.63 -10.93 -22.97
CA ARG A 128 -10.58 -10.16 -22.15
C ARG A 128 -9.89 -9.53 -20.95
N ALA A 129 -9.07 -10.27 -20.21
CA ALA A 129 -8.37 -9.77 -19.03
C ALA A 129 -7.38 -8.62 -19.37
N VAL A 130 -6.57 -8.78 -20.42
CA VAL A 130 -5.65 -7.75 -20.94
C VAL A 130 -6.42 -6.50 -21.38
N THR A 131 -7.53 -6.68 -22.11
CA THR A 131 -8.37 -5.57 -22.56
C THR A 131 -9.00 -4.84 -21.38
N THR A 132 -9.46 -5.57 -20.36
CA THR A 132 -10.01 -5.02 -19.11
C THR A 132 -8.97 -4.22 -18.35
N GLU A 133 -7.74 -4.74 -18.14
CA GLU A 133 -6.64 -4.01 -17.49
C GLU A 133 -6.31 -2.71 -18.24
N ILE A 134 -6.21 -2.75 -19.57
CA ILE A 134 -5.93 -1.54 -20.38
C ILE A 134 -7.07 -0.52 -20.24
N ARG A 135 -8.33 -0.96 -20.35
CA ARG A 135 -9.49 -0.07 -20.26
C ARG A 135 -9.57 0.59 -18.89
N GLN A 136 -9.39 -0.18 -17.82
CA GLN A 136 -9.35 0.33 -16.45
C GLN A 136 -8.22 1.33 -16.27
N PHE A 137 -7.00 0.98 -16.71
CA PHE A 137 -5.84 1.86 -16.63
C PHE A 137 -6.08 3.20 -17.34
N VAL A 138 -6.54 3.17 -18.60
CA VAL A 138 -6.88 4.37 -19.37
C VAL A 138 -7.93 5.22 -18.66
N ARG A 139 -9.04 4.61 -18.22
CA ARG A 139 -10.12 5.30 -17.49
C ARG A 139 -9.58 6.01 -16.25
N ASN A 140 -8.81 5.29 -15.43
CA ASN A 140 -8.33 5.78 -14.14
C ASN A 140 -7.29 6.90 -14.33
N MET A 141 -6.40 6.80 -15.31
CA MET A 141 -5.41 7.85 -15.59
C MET A 141 -6.07 9.11 -16.16
N ARG A 142 -7.07 8.97 -17.04
CA ARG A 142 -7.86 10.12 -17.52
C ARG A 142 -8.60 10.80 -16.38
N GLN A 143 -9.18 10.03 -15.45
CA GLN A 143 -9.84 10.59 -14.27
C GLN A 143 -8.85 11.33 -13.36
N LEU A 144 -7.67 10.74 -13.10
CA LEU A 144 -6.60 11.38 -12.33
C LEU A 144 -6.21 12.73 -12.93
N ALA A 145 -5.98 12.81 -14.25
CA ALA A 145 -5.62 14.06 -14.90
C ALA A 145 -6.72 15.14 -14.75
N ARG A 146 -8.00 14.76 -14.89
CA ARG A 146 -9.12 15.70 -14.68
C ARG A 146 -9.21 16.20 -13.25
N ARG A 147 -9.04 15.31 -12.25
CA ARG A 147 -9.04 15.67 -10.83
C ARG A 147 -7.87 16.60 -10.49
N VAL A 148 -6.65 16.26 -10.94
CA VAL A 148 -5.47 17.13 -10.75
C VAL A 148 -5.70 18.51 -11.34
N LYS A 149 -6.24 18.60 -12.56
CA LYS A 149 -6.57 19.90 -13.18
C LYS A 149 -7.58 20.69 -12.36
N ALA A 150 -8.61 20.04 -11.83
CA ALA A 150 -9.66 20.68 -11.04
C ALA A 150 -9.17 21.15 -9.67
N ASP A 151 -8.24 20.42 -9.05
CA ASP A 151 -7.84 20.66 -7.66
C ASP A 151 -6.50 21.38 -7.49
N ILE A 152 -5.78 21.70 -8.58
CA ILE A 152 -4.41 22.24 -8.50
C ILE A 152 -4.30 23.51 -7.64
N ASP A 153 -5.32 24.35 -7.61
CA ASP A 153 -5.34 25.56 -6.77
C ASP A 153 -5.53 25.24 -5.29
N LEU A 154 -6.35 24.24 -4.97
CA LEU A 154 -6.54 23.74 -3.60
C LEU A 154 -5.26 23.04 -3.11
N ILE A 155 -4.62 22.25 -3.97
CA ILE A 155 -3.33 21.61 -3.71
C ILE A 155 -2.26 22.67 -3.42
N ASN A 156 -2.17 23.71 -4.25
CA ASN A 156 -1.22 24.81 -4.06
C ASN A 156 -1.43 25.55 -2.74
N ARG A 157 -2.67 25.67 -2.27
CA ARG A 157 -3.02 26.35 -1.02
C ARG A 157 -2.72 25.45 0.19
N ASP A 158 -3.26 24.23 0.20
CA ASP A 158 -3.25 23.38 1.40
C ASP A 158 -1.93 22.62 1.60
N PHE A 159 -1.13 22.45 0.55
CA PHE A 159 0.20 21.85 0.62
C PHE A 159 1.32 22.90 0.47
N ALA A 160 1.01 24.20 0.61
CA ALA A 160 1.97 25.28 0.42
C ALA A 160 3.22 25.16 1.32
N ALA A 161 3.03 24.70 2.56
CA ALA A 161 4.11 24.53 3.54
C ALA A 161 5.07 23.37 3.18
N LEU A 162 4.65 22.44 2.31
CA LEU A 162 5.41 21.26 1.89
C LEU A 162 6.19 21.49 0.59
N ARG A 163 6.02 22.67 -0.03
CA ARG A 163 6.72 23.05 -1.26
C ARG A 163 8.18 23.42 -0.95
N PRO A 164 9.14 23.07 -1.84
CA PRO A 164 10.52 23.54 -1.69
C PRO A 164 10.62 25.09 -1.60
N PRO A 165 11.52 25.63 -0.75
CA PRO A 165 11.69 27.07 -0.61
C PRO A 165 12.03 27.75 -1.95
N GLY A 166 11.48 28.95 -2.18
CA GLY A 166 11.73 29.74 -3.38
C GLY A 166 10.98 29.31 -4.65
N MET A 167 10.20 28.22 -4.59
CA MET A 167 9.40 27.76 -5.73
C MET A 167 8.04 28.45 -5.81
N GLY A 168 7.54 28.66 -7.04
CA GLY A 168 6.22 29.24 -7.33
C GLY A 168 5.04 28.27 -7.13
N ARG A 169 3.85 28.67 -7.56
CA ARG A 169 2.68 27.76 -7.61
C ARG A 169 2.93 26.68 -8.66
N ALA A 170 2.46 25.46 -8.39
CA ALA A 170 2.44 24.38 -9.37
C ALA A 170 1.48 24.72 -10.51
N THR A 171 1.86 24.44 -11.75
CA THR A 171 1.00 24.60 -12.94
C THR A 171 0.65 23.27 -13.60
N GLY A 172 1.31 22.18 -13.18
CA GLY A 172 1.02 20.83 -13.60
C GLY A 172 2.02 19.81 -13.05
N LEU A 173 2.06 18.64 -13.67
CA LEU A 173 2.81 17.47 -13.27
C LEU A 173 4.12 17.35 -14.06
N LEU A 174 5.21 17.06 -13.37
CA LEU A 174 6.45 16.55 -13.97
C LEU A 174 6.50 15.03 -13.97
N GLY A 175 5.72 14.37 -13.11
CA GLY A 175 5.73 12.92 -13.04
C GLY A 175 4.53 12.35 -12.31
N VAL A 176 4.14 11.15 -12.73
CA VAL A 176 3.10 10.34 -12.11
C VAL A 176 3.64 8.94 -11.92
N ARG A 177 3.61 8.48 -10.68
CA ARG A 177 3.98 7.12 -10.33
C ARG A 177 2.79 6.40 -9.76
N VAL A 178 2.31 5.36 -10.44
CA VAL A 178 1.33 4.45 -9.85
C VAL A 178 2.06 3.49 -8.91
N THR A 179 1.58 3.33 -7.69
CA THR A 179 2.20 2.44 -6.71
C THR A 179 1.81 0.98 -6.97
N SER A 180 2.42 0.07 -6.21
CA SER A 180 2.04 -1.34 -6.15
C SER A 180 0.84 -1.62 -5.26
N SER A 181 0.13 -0.58 -4.76
CA SER A 181 -1.08 -0.77 -3.94
C SER A 181 -2.08 -1.65 -4.66
N ASP A 182 -2.85 -2.44 -3.93
CA ASP A 182 -3.79 -3.37 -4.53
C ASP A 182 -4.82 -2.65 -5.43
N PRO A 183 -5.24 -3.29 -6.55
CA PRO A 183 -6.25 -2.73 -7.43
C PRO A 183 -7.63 -2.88 -6.78
N HIS A 184 -8.38 -1.78 -6.75
CA HIS A 184 -9.77 -1.75 -6.28
C HIS A 184 -10.60 -0.87 -7.22
N HIS A 185 -11.94 -0.88 -7.13
CA HIS A 185 -12.80 0.09 -7.83
C HIS A 185 -12.57 0.18 -9.36
N GLY A 186 -12.34 -0.95 -10.02
CA GLY A 186 -11.96 -1.05 -11.43
C GLY A 186 -10.51 -0.67 -11.69
N GLY A 187 -9.57 -1.27 -10.96
CA GLY A 187 -8.13 -1.13 -11.17
C GLY A 187 -7.52 0.18 -10.66
N ASN A 188 -8.25 0.94 -9.85
CA ASN A 188 -7.73 2.14 -9.20
C ASN A 188 -6.61 1.77 -8.23
N ARG A 189 -5.57 2.60 -8.21
CA ARG A 189 -4.40 2.45 -7.35
C ARG A 189 -3.91 3.80 -6.87
N VAL A 190 -3.24 3.79 -5.72
CA VAL A 190 -2.58 4.98 -5.19
C VAL A 190 -1.54 5.46 -6.18
N CYS A 191 -1.46 6.78 -6.38
CA CYS A 191 -0.47 7.41 -7.24
C CYS A 191 0.34 8.43 -6.45
N ILE A 192 1.62 8.61 -6.79
CA ILE A 192 2.45 9.70 -6.30
C ILE A 192 2.65 10.68 -7.44
N LEU A 193 2.22 11.91 -7.19
CA LEU A 193 2.27 13.04 -8.11
C LEU A 193 3.48 13.89 -7.78
N THR A 194 4.24 14.26 -8.80
CA THR A 194 5.34 15.23 -8.69
C THR A 194 4.98 16.43 -9.55
N PHE A 195 4.87 17.59 -8.94
CA PHE A 195 4.51 18.85 -9.59
C PHE A 195 5.76 19.59 -10.11
N ASP A 196 5.56 20.50 -11.06
CA ASP A 196 6.58 21.35 -11.70
C ASP A 196 7.30 22.33 -10.76
N ASN A 197 6.74 22.58 -9.59
CA ASN A 197 7.37 23.32 -8.51
C ASN A 197 8.09 22.43 -7.47
N GLY A 198 8.23 21.12 -7.75
CA GLY A 198 8.88 20.15 -6.86
C GLY A 198 8.02 19.64 -5.71
N LEU A 199 6.78 20.13 -5.54
CA LEU A 199 5.83 19.57 -4.58
C LEU A 199 5.52 18.11 -4.95
N ARG A 200 5.40 17.25 -3.92
CA ARG A 200 5.01 15.86 -4.08
C ARG A 200 3.81 15.54 -3.21
N VAL A 201 2.84 14.82 -3.78
CA VAL A 201 1.56 14.50 -3.14
C VAL A 201 1.17 13.07 -3.48
N VAL A 202 0.60 12.36 -2.51
CA VAL A 202 -0.01 11.03 -2.71
C VAL A 202 -1.48 11.23 -3.07
N TYR A 203 -1.90 10.75 -4.22
CA TYR A 203 -3.29 10.67 -4.63
C TYR A 203 -3.86 9.28 -4.29
N LYS A 204 -4.89 9.26 -3.44
CA LYS A 204 -5.65 8.05 -3.10
C LYS A 204 -7.02 8.11 -3.80
N PRO A 205 -7.33 7.19 -4.73
CA PRO A 205 -8.62 7.15 -5.44
C PRO A 205 -9.74 6.51 -4.59
N ARG A 206 -9.82 6.89 -3.31
CA ARG A 206 -10.82 6.45 -2.32
C ARG A 206 -11.11 7.57 -1.33
N ASP A 207 -12.22 7.47 -0.58
CA ASP A 207 -12.47 8.38 0.54
C ASP A 207 -11.31 8.30 1.56
N VAL A 208 -10.76 9.45 1.96
CA VAL A 208 -9.66 9.57 2.94
C VAL A 208 -10.09 10.31 4.21
N ARG A 209 -11.38 10.60 4.38
CA ARG A 209 -11.88 11.39 5.51
C ARG A 209 -11.67 10.69 6.84
N ILE A 210 -11.76 9.36 6.89
CA ILE A 210 -11.43 8.62 8.11
C ILE A 210 -9.94 8.75 8.46
N ASP A 211 -9.03 8.62 7.48
CA ASP A 211 -7.59 8.82 7.72
C ASP A 211 -7.33 10.23 8.25
N ALA A 212 -7.94 11.22 7.61
CA ALA A 212 -7.83 12.61 8.00
C ALA A 212 -8.40 12.87 9.40
N SER A 213 -9.50 12.20 9.77
CA SER A 213 -10.12 12.29 11.11
C SER A 213 -9.29 11.67 12.22
N LEU A 214 -8.48 10.67 11.92
CA LEU A 214 -7.67 9.98 12.93
C LEU A 214 -6.29 10.60 13.08
N VAL A 215 -5.57 10.82 11.96
CA VAL A 215 -4.13 11.14 11.97
C VAL A 215 -3.76 12.39 11.17
N GLY A 216 -4.74 13.15 10.69
CA GLY A 216 -4.53 14.19 9.70
C GLY A 216 -4.69 15.64 10.17
N HIS A 217 -3.94 16.54 9.55
CA HIS A 217 -4.28 17.95 9.40
C HIS A 217 -5.12 18.10 8.13
N ARG A 218 -6.32 18.68 8.23
CA ARG A 218 -7.22 18.83 7.08
C ARG A 218 -6.98 20.17 6.39
N GLY A 219 -6.84 20.13 5.07
CA GLY A 219 -6.97 21.30 4.22
C GLY A 219 -8.39 21.86 4.24
N THR A 220 -8.58 23.07 3.73
CA THR A 220 -9.92 23.65 3.63
C THR A 220 -10.57 23.17 2.33
N ALA A 221 -11.79 22.62 2.36
CA ALA A 221 -12.57 22.33 1.16
C ALA A 221 -13.71 23.36 0.99
N PRO A 222 -13.39 24.66 0.79
CA PRO A 222 -14.39 25.73 0.85
C PRO A 222 -15.46 25.62 -0.25
N ASP A 223 -15.15 24.93 -1.35
CA ASP A 223 -16.04 24.67 -2.48
C ASP A 223 -16.92 23.42 -2.30
N GLN A 224 -16.67 22.58 -1.28
CA GLN A 224 -17.40 21.34 -1.02
C GLN A 224 -17.84 21.28 0.45
N PRO A 225 -18.88 22.04 0.86
CA PRO A 225 -19.28 22.20 2.26
C PRO A 225 -19.73 20.89 2.95
N ALA A 226 -20.15 19.89 2.18
CA ALA A 226 -20.42 18.55 2.71
C ALA A 226 -19.15 17.89 3.29
N LEU A 227 -17.97 18.17 2.74
CA LEU A 227 -16.67 17.74 3.27
C LEU A 227 -16.16 18.68 4.38
N ALA A 228 -16.76 19.87 4.54
CA ALA A 228 -16.41 20.85 5.56
C ALA A 228 -17.13 20.62 6.90
N ARG A 229 -18.23 19.85 6.94
CA ARG A 229 -18.82 19.37 8.21
C ARG A 229 -17.83 18.54 9.03
N ASP A 230 -16.84 17.96 8.36
CA ASP A 230 -15.75 17.19 8.95
C ASP A 230 -14.54 18.07 9.37
N ALA A 231 -14.62 19.42 9.35
CA ALA A 231 -13.49 20.34 9.54
C ALA A 231 -12.94 20.47 10.98
N GLY A 232 -13.24 19.51 11.86
CA GLY A 232 -12.67 19.45 13.21
C GLY A 232 -11.21 18.97 13.21
N ARG A 233 -10.50 19.28 14.30
CA ARG A 233 -9.19 18.67 14.60
C ARG A 233 -9.31 17.14 14.57
N SER A 234 -8.31 16.46 14.05
CA SER A 234 -8.24 15.00 14.13
C SER A 234 -8.07 14.50 15.56
N LEU A 235 -8.33 13.22 15.78
CA LEU A 235 -8.10 12.56 17.06
C LEU A 235 -6.65 12.72 17.54
N LEU A 236 -5.68 12.60 16.63
CA LEU A 236 -4.26 12.84 16.90
C LEU A 236 -3.98 14.30 17.28
N GLU A 237 -4.54 15.28 16.56
CA GLU A 237 -4.38 16.70 16.92
C GLU A 237 -5.01 17.06 18.27
N VAL A 238 -6.18 16.46 18.58
CA VAL A 238 -6.81 16.59 19.90
C VAL A 238 -5.87 16.01 20.95
N ALA A 239 -5.38 14.78 20.77
CA ALA A 239 -4.46 14.12 21.68
C ALA A 239 -3.17 14.92 21.91
N ASN A 240 -2.54 15.43 20.84
CA ASN A 240 -1.36 16.31 20.94
C ASN A 240 -1.65 17.56 21.78
N SER A 241 -2.84 18.15 21.65
CA SER A 241 -3.21 19.32 22.45
C SER A 241 -3.41 18.97 23.93
N LEU A 242 -3.80 17.74 24.26
CA LEU A 242 -3.92 17.26 25.64
C LEU A 242 -2.53 17.01 26.24
N LEU A 243 -1.63 16.37 25.49
CA LEU A 243 -0.25 16.17 25.90
C LEU A 243 0.46 17.50 26.18
N TYR A 244 0.35 18.46 25.25
CA TYR A 244 0.95 19.78 25.40
C TYR A 244 0.38 20.58 26.60
N ALA A 245 -0.92 20.43 26.87
CA ALA A 245 -1.54 21.07 28.03
C ALA A 245 -1.03 20.49 29.36
N ASN A 246 -0.67 19.21 29.40
CA ASN A 246 -0.12 18.55 30.57
C ASN A 246 1.39 18.84 30.75
N ASP A 247 2.14 18.88 29.65
CA ASP A 247 3.58 19.14 29.63
C ASP A 247 3.96 19.93 28.37
N ALA A 248 4.44 21.17 28.54
CA ALA A 248 4.89 22.01 27.44
C ALA A 248 6.12 21.46 26.69
N GLN A 249 6.83 20.49 27.28
CA GLN A 249 7.94 19.75 26.67
C GLN A 249 7.51 18.35 26.19
N ALA A 250 6.20 18.07 26.12
CA ALA A 250 5.69 16.79 25.64
C ALA A 250 6.20 16.49 24.22
N VAL A 251 6.55 15.22 24.00
CA VAL A 251 6.86 14.72 22.67
C VAL A 251 5.53 14.51 21.94
N LEU A 252 5.31 15.26 20.85
CA LEU A 252 4.05 15.24 20.10
C LEU A 252 4.15 14.31 18.89
N MET A 253 3.03 13.70 18.49
CA MET A 253 2.94 12.82 17.32
C MET A 253 2.83 13.63 16.01
N PRO A 254 3.37 13.14 14.88
CA PRO A 254 3.24 13.81 13.59
C PRO A 254 1.84 13.60 12.97
N ALA A 255 1.18 14.68 12.54
CA ALA A 255 -0.03 14.59 11.72
C ALA A 255 0.29 14.89 10.25
N LEU A 256 -0.36 14.16 9.34
CA LEU A 256 -0.16 14.29 7.89
C LEU A 256 -1.12 15.31 7.30
N GLN A 257 -0.70 16.07 6.29
CA GLN A 257 -1.63 16.93 5.54
C GLN A 257 -2.55 16.09 4.64
N PHE A 258 -3.87 16.31 4.72
CA PHE A 258 -4.89 15.70 3.85
C PHE A 258 -5.73 16.76 3.14
N LEU A 259 -6.18 16.44 1.93
CA LEU A 259 -7.20 17.17 1.18
C LEU A 259 -8.20 16.15 0.61
N PRO A 260 -9.28 15.82 1.36
CA PRO A 260 -10.39 15.03 0.86
C PRO A 260 -11.16 15.78 -0.23
N ARG A 261 -11.62 15.07 -1.25
CA ARG A 261 -12.32 15.62 -2.40
C ARG A 261 -13.40 14.67 -2.92
N GLN A 262 -14.33 15.25 -3.68
CA GLN A 262 -15.35 14.51 -4.41
C GLN A 262 -15.45 15.04 -5.85
N ASP A 263 -15.75 14.14 -6.80
CA ASP A 263 -16.00 14.52 -8.19
C ASP A 263 -17.16 15.51 -8.28
N ALA A 264 -17.02 16.52 -9.14
CA ALA A 264 -18.08 17.51 -9.35
C ALA A 264 -19.38 16.82 -9.84
N GLY A 265 -20.49 17.11 -9.18
CA GLY A 265 -21.80 16.53 -9.48
C GLY A 265 -22.03 15.10 -8.99
N ALA A 266 -21.04 14.48 -8.33
CA ALA A 266 -21.27 13.21 -7.64
C ALA A 266 -22.13 13.41 -6.40
N VAL A 267 -22.94 12.39 -6.06
CA VAL A 267 -23.88 12.42 -4.93
C VAL A 267 -23.49 11.33 -3.93
N GLY A 268 -23.64 11.63 -2.64
CA GLY A 268 -23.38 10.67 -1.57
C GLY A 268 -21.91 10.26 -1.51
N GLU A 269 -21.66 8.96 -1.56
CA GLU A 269 -20.33 8.32 -1.44
C GLU A 269 -19.56 8.22 -2.77
N GLN A 270 -20.25 8.46 -3.90
CA GLN A 270 -19.65 8.27 -5.23
C GLN A 270 -18.57 9.31 -5.51
N GLY A 271 -17.54 8.88 -6.24
CA GLY A 271 -16.52 9.79 -6.77
C GLY A 271 -15.66 10.45 -5.70
N ARG A 272 -15.58 9.91 -4.48
CA ARG A 272 -14.68 10.41 -3.44
C ARG A 272 -13.24 9.96 -3.65
N TYR A 273 -12.32 10.84 -3.31
CA TYR A 273 -10.87 10.65 -3.41
C TYR A 273 -10.16 11.60 -2.45
N GLY A 274 -8.83 11.55 -2.40
CA GLY A 274 -8.08 12.56 -1.68
C GLY A 274 -6.62 12.65 -2.04
N TYR A 275 -6.03 13.76 -1.62
CA TYR A 275 -4.61 14.03 -1.70
C TYR A 275 -4.01 14.01 -0.29
N VAL A 276 -2.84 13.41 -0.13
CA VAL A 276 -2.16 13.23 1.16
C VAL A 276 -0.72 13.67 1.01
N GLN A 277 -0.14 14.21 2.08
CA GLN A 277 1.26 14.57 2.15
C GLN A 277 2.14 13.41 1.70
N CYS A 278 3.04 13.68 0.75
CA CYS A 278 4.07 12.71 0.39
C CYS A 278 5.23 12.84 1.37
N LEU A 279 5.42 11.83 2.20
CA LEU A 279 6.56 11.75 3.11
C LEU A 279 7.87 11.64 2.33
N SER A 280 8.89 12.37 2.78
CA SER A 280 10.24 12.24 2.21
C SER A 280 10.79 10.89 2.62
N MET A 281 10.81 9.95 1.68
CA MET A 281 11.43 8.64 1.89
C MET A 281 12.78 8.58 1.21
N GLY A 282 13.77 8.04 1.92
CA GLY A 282 15.07 7.66 1.36
C GLY A 282 16.21 8.65 1.62
N ARG A 283 16.06 9.65 2.50
CA ARG A 283 17.25 10.34 3.03
C ARG A 283 17.80 9.51 4.19
N GLU A 284 19.12 9.35 4.22
CA GLU A 284 19.79 8.68 5.34
C GLU A 284 19.41 9.31 6.70
N SER A 285 19.22 10.64 6.73
CA SER A 285 18.80 11.39 7.91
C SER A 285 17.41 11.04 8.45
N ASP A 286 16.53 10.46 7.64
CA ASP A 286 15.19 10.06 8.10
C ASP A 286 15.26 8.77 8.94
N HIS A 287 16.26 7.92 8.66
CA HIS A 287 16.39 6.59 9.23
C HIS A 287 17.56 6.47 10.23
N VAL A 288 18.57 7.34 10.15
CA VAL A 288 19.72 7.37 11.05
C VAL A 288 19.48 8.43 12.13
N LEU A 289 19.21 7.94 13.35
CA LEU A 289 18.81 8.73 14.51
C LEU A 289 19.93 8.81 15.54
N ASP A 290 20.03 9.93 16.23
CA ASP A 290 20.73 9.98 17.51
C ASP A 290 19.91 9.32 18.64
N VAL A 291 20.49 9.21 19.83
CA VAL A 291 19.83 8.59 20.99
C VAL A 291 18.57 9.35 21.41
N THR A 292 18.55 10.68 21.30
CA THR A 292 17.41 11.51 21.68
C THR A 292 16.25 11.32 20.70
N GLN A 293 16.54 11.37 19.39
CA GLN A 293 15.58 11.10 18.33
C GLN A 293 15.01 9.69 18.44
N ALA A 294 15.85 8.68 18.73
CA ALA A 294 15.39 7.33 18.96
C ALA A 294 14.43 7.25 20.16
N ARG A 295 14.72 7.94 21.27
CA ARG A 295 13.81 7.99 22.42
C ARG A 295 12.46 8.63 22.06
N HIS A 296 12.49 9.75 21.32
CA HIS A 296 11.27 10.43 20.88
C HIS A 296 10.44 9.55 19.96
N LEU A 297 11.05 8.91 18.95
CA LEU A 297 10.36 8.00 18.04
C LEU A 297 9.64 6.87 18.79
N HIS A 298 10.31 6.24 19.76
CA HIS A 298 9.70 5.14 20.51
C HIS A 298 8.61 5.63 21.47
N ARG A 299 8.76 6.81 22.07
CA ARG A 299 7.69 7.46 22.84
C ARG A 299 6.46 7.74 21.97
N GLN A 300 6.67 8.26 20.76
CA GLN A 300 5.60 8.48 19.78
C GLN A 300 4.92 7.17 19.34
N LEU A 301 5.68 6.08 19.16
CA LEU A 301 5.10 4.76 18.85
C LEU A 301 4.18 4.26 19.97
N GLY A 302 4.55 4.48 21.24
CA GLY A 302 3.68 4.17 22.38
C GLY A 302 2.40 5.01 22.38
N GLN A 303 2.53 6.31 22.17
CA GLN A 303 1.38 7.25 22.11
C GLN A 303 0.42 6.90 20.97
N LEU A 304 0.94 6.64 19.77
CA LEU A 304 0.15 6.22 18.61
C LEU A 304 -0.53 4.88 18.86
N THR A 305 0.17 3.93 19.50
CA THR A 305 -0.40 2.62 19.83
C THR A 305 -1.65 2.74 20.70
N ALA A 306 -1.58 3.53 21.78
CA ALA A 306 -2.74 3.79 22.63
C ALA A 306 -3.91 4.39 21.83
N LEU A 307 -3.63 5.42 21.02
CA LEU A 307 -4.67 6.11 20.24
C LEU A 307 -5.32 5.21 19.18
N MET A 308 -4.53 4.39 18.49
CA MET A 308 -5.00 3.49 17.44
C MET A 308 -5.83 2.33 18.02
N LEU A 309 -5.46 1.79 19.20
CA LEU A 309 -6.27 0.78 19.89
C LEU A 309 -7.62 1.35 20.33
N LEU A 310 -7.63 2.57 20.90
CA LEU A 310 -8.88 3.25 21.31
C LEU A 310 -9.83 3.52 20.13
N ALA A 311 -9.27 3.81 18.95
CA ALA A 311 -10.04 3.99 17.72
C ALA A 311 -10.33 2.67 16.96
N GLY A 312 -9.92 1.52 17.50
CA GLY A 312 -10.14 0.21 16.89
C GLY A 312 -9.51 0.08 15.49
N VAL A 313 -8.31 0.64 15.29
CA VAL A 313 -7.62 0.60 13.99
C VAL A 313 -6.93 -0.75 13.80
N ARG A 314 -7.34 -1.47 12.75
CA ARG A 314 -6.66 -2.66 12.25
C ARG A 314 -5.59 -2.32 11.21
N ASP A 315 -4.78 -3.33 10.88
CA ASP A 315 -3.79 -3.29 9.80
C ASP A 315 -2.60 -2.38 10.08
N LEU A 316 -2.22 -2.27 11.36
CA LEU A 316 -1.08 -1.50 11.85
C LEU A 316 0.22 -2.31 11.73
N HIS A 317 0.61 -2.65 10.51
CA HIS A 317 1.86 -3.36 10.22
C HIS A 317 2.93 -2.42 9.64
N GLN A 318 4.15 -2.92 9.54
CA GLN A 318 5.36 -2.15 9.18
C GLN A 318 5.30 -1.44 7.83
N THR A 319 4.50 -1.90 6.86
CA THR A 319 4.33 -1.22 5.55
C THR A 319 3.30 -0.09 5.56
N ASN A 320 2.45 -0.01 6.60
CA ASN A 320 1.48 1.09 6.79
C ASN A 320 2.01 2.18 7.74
N ALA A 321 3.19 1.98 8.34
CA ALA A 321 3.88 2.94 9.18
C ALA A 321 5.24 3.34 8.58
N MET A 322 5.47 4.63 8.41
CA MET A 322 6.65 5.18 7.74
C MET A 322 7.43 6.07 8.70
N ILE A 323 8.76 6.02 8.67
CA ILE A 323 9.62 6.95 9.40
C ILE A 323 9.99 8.12 8.49
N SER A 324 9.71 9.34 8.95
CA SER A 324 10.05 10.58 8.23
C SER A 324 10.56 11.60 9.23
N GLY A 325 11.75 12.18 8.99
CA GLY A 325 12.36 13.12 9.93
C GLY A 325 12.59 12.53 11.34
N GLY A 326 12.78 11.21 11.45
CA GLY A 326 12.90 10.50 12.72
C GLY A 326 11.60 10.40 13.53
N GLN A 327 10.44 10.58 12.90
CA GLN A 327 9.13 10.43 13.53
C GLN A 327 8.31 9.32 12.85
N PRO A 328 7.49 8.56 13.59
CA PRO A 328 6.62 7.53 13.03
C PRO A 328 5.31 8.13 12.53
N CYS A 329 4.99 7.91 11.25
CA CYS A 329 3.78 8.38 10.60
C CYS A 329 2.92 7.18 10.17
N MET A 330 1.67 7.12 10.63
CA MET A 330 0.68 6.16 10.13
C MET A 330 0.08 6.66 8.83
N THR A 331 0.14 5.84 7.78
CA THR A 331 -0.20 6.27 6.41
C THR A 331 -1.47 5.64 5.85
N ASP A 332 -1.93 4.55 6.45
CA ASP A 332 -3.19 3.90 6.12
C ASP A 332 -3.89 3.46 7.41
N VAL A 333 -4.96 4.16 7.77
CA VAL A 333 -5.77 3.88 8.97
C VAL A 333 -7.24 3.73 8.60
N GLU A 334 -7.52 3.33 7.35
CA GLU A 334 -8.89 3.21 6.83
C GLU A 334 -9.69 2.08 7.47
N MET A 335 -9.02 1.07 8.07
CA MET A 335 -9.66 -0.03 8.81
C MET A 335 -9.89 0.32 10.29
N ALA A 336 -10.44 1.50 10.55
CA ALA A 336 -10.79 1.97 11.88
C ALA A 336 -12.13 1.40 12.37
N PHE A 337 -12.37 1.50 13.68
CA PHE A 337 -13.59 1.05 14.34
C PHE A 337 -13.97 -0.40 14.01
N ASP A 338 -12.97 -1.28 13.97
CA ASP A 338 -13.25 -2.69 13.83
C ASP A 338 -13.94 -3.26 15.07
N PRO A 339 -15.13 -3.86 14.95
CA PRO A 339 -15.82 -4.49 16.08
C PRO A 339 -14.99 -5.55 16.80
N ASP A 340 -14.28 -6.42 16.06
CA ASP A 340 -13.50 -7.52 16.67
C ASP A 340 -12.34 -6.97 17.52
N LEU A 341 -11.66 -5.94 17.03
CA LEU A 341 -10.62 -5.26 17.80
C LEU A 341 -11.21 -4.47 18.98
N LEU A 342 -12.33 -3.76 18.80
CA LEU A 342 -12.97 -3.02 19.88
C LEU A 342 -13.49 -3.96 21.00
N ASP A 343 -14.00 -5.14 20.65
CA ASP A 343 -14.35 -6.18 21.63
C ASP A 343 -13.14 -6.63 22.44
N ALA A 344 -12.00 -6.90 21.76
CA ALA A 344 -10.77 -7.27 22.45
C ALA A 344 -10.29 -6.15 23.38
N VAL A 345 -10.30 -4.90 22.92
CA VAL A 345 -9.91 -3.74 23.74
C VAL A 345 -10.81 -3.63 24.96
N GLY A 346 -12.14 -3.73 24.82
CA GLY A 346 -13.06 -3.64 25.94
C GLY A 346 -12.86 -4.74 26.98
N GLN A 347 -12.58 -5.97 26.52
CA GLN A 347 -12.31 -7.11 27.41
C GLN A 347 -10.95 -7.02 28.12
N GLU A 348 -9.92 -6.51 27.44
CA GLU A 348 -8.56 -6.40 27.98
C GLU A 348 -8.38 -5.17 28.87
N PHE A 349 -9.24 -4.15 28.73
CA PHE A 349 -9.16 -2.93 29.53
C PHE A 349 -9.79 -3.07 30.91
N GLN A 350 -10.61 -4.10 31.13
CA GLN A 350 -11.28 -4.34 32.41
C GLN A 350 -10.38 -5.13 33.37
N GLU A 351 -10.12 -4.55 34.54
CA GLU A 351 -9.43 -5.23 35.62
C GLU A 351 -10.17 -6.51 36.04
N GLY A 352 -9.44 -7.60 36.29
CA GLY A 352 -10.01 -8.90 36.63
C GLY A 352 -10.48 -9.74 35.42
N SER A 353 -10.29 -9.24 34.19
CA SER A 353 -10.52 -10.01 32.97
C SER A 353 -9.63 -11.26 32.90
N LYS A 354 -10.25 -12.43 32.73
CA LYS A 354 -9.56 -13.72 32.57
C LYS A 354 -8.94 -13.90 31.18
N VAL A 355 -9.21 -13.00 30.25
CA VAL A 355 -8.71 -13.05 28.86
C VAL A 355 -7.19 -12.82 28.81
N CYS A 356 -6.65 -12.05 29.75
CA CYS A 356 -5.22 -11.77 29.87
C CYS A 356 -4.42 -12.81 30.69
N SER A 357 -5.07 -13.81 31.30
CA SER A 357 -4.45 -14.59 32.39
C SER A 357 -3.81 -15.95 32.01
N ALA A 358 -3.57 -16.24 30.73
CA ALA A 358 -2.87 -17.48 30.36
C ALA A 358 -1.43 -17.19 29.92
N ARG A 359 -0.48 -17.44 30.83
CA ARG A 359 0.98 -17.42 30.64
C ARG A 359 1.39 -17.78 29.20
N GLY A 360 1.82 -16.79 28.42
CA GLY A 360 2.51 -16.96 27.14
C GLY A 360 1.76 -16.62 25.86
N MET A 361 0.52 -16.11 25.91
CA MET A 361 -0.20 -15.59 24.73
C MET A 361 -0.21 -14.05 24.72
N ALA A 362 0.11 -13.44 23.57
CA ALA A 362 0.00 -11.99 23.40
C ALA A 362 -1.47 -11.52 23.48
N PRO A 363 -1.74 -10.31 23.99
CA PRO A 363 -3.07 -9.73 24.00
C PRO A 363 -3.72 -9.74 22.61
N GLN A 364 -4.99 -10.11 22.55
CA GLN A 364 -5.80 -10.14 21.36
C GLN A 364 -5.88 -8.77 20.69
N ALA A 365 -5.92 -7.65 21.45
CA ALA A 365 -5.96 -6.33 20.83
C ALA A 365 -4.69 -6.03 20.02
N ILE A 366 -3.51 -6.43 20.52
CA ILE A 366 -2.23 -6.28 19.81
C ILE A 366 -2.20 -7.17 18.56
N LEU A 367 -2.65 -8.42 18.66
CA LEU A 367 -2.66 -9.36 17.54
C LEU A 367 -3.67 -8.97 16.44
N ARG A 368 -4.88 -8.54 16.83
CA ARG A 368 -5.97 -8.14 15.90
C ARG A 368 -5.64 -6.83 15.19
N SER A 369 -4.95 -5.91 15.86
CA SER A 369 -4.45 -4.67 15.25
C SER A 369 -3.25 -4.88 14.34
N GLN A 370 -2.52 -6.00 14.47
CA GLN A 370 -1.25 -6.34 13.81
C GLN A 370 -0.04 -5.50 14.26
N LEU A 371 -0.13 -4.85 15.43
CA LEU A 371 0.97 -4.08 16.02
C LEU A 371 2.21 -4.93 16.32
N ASP A 372 2.02 -6.24 16.56
CA ASP A 372 3.11 -7.19 16.65
C ASP A 372 4.00 -7.14 15.40
N ARG A 373 3.39 -7.07 14.21
CA ARG A 373 4.14 -6.99 12.95
C ARG A 373 4.86 -5.65 12.78
N LEU A 374 4.28 -4.55 13.25
CA LEU A 374 4.96 -3.25 13.25
C LEU A 374 6.28 -3.27 14.02
N TRP A 375 6.34 -3.98 15.15
CA TRP A 375 7.55 -4.09 15.95
C TRP A 375 8.51 -5.18 15.45
N SER A 376 8.08 -6.00 14.50
CA SER A 376 8.87 -7.09 13.91
C SER A 376 9.96 -6.56 12.96
N CYS A 377 11.09 -7.27 12.90
CA CYS A 377 12.32 -6.81 12.26
C CYS A 377 12.21 -6.68 10.72
N GLY A 378 11.73 -5.52 10.26
CA GLY A 378 12.09 -4.86 9.00
C GLY A 378 11.94 -5.68 7.73
N THR A 379 11.16 -6.76 7.74
CA THR A 379 10.92 -7.61 6.58
C THR A 379 9.45 -8.00 6.52
N GLU A 380 8.93 -8.09 5.31
CA GLU A 380 7.57 -8.57 5.05
C GLU A 380 7.62 -9.58 3.90
N TYR A 381 6.63 -10.45 3.87
CA TYR A 381 6.35 -11.27 2.70
C TYR A 381 5.74 -10.41 1.59
N VAL A 382 6.58 -9.87 0.72
CA VAL A 382 6.13 -9.18 -0.48
C VAL A 382 5.70 -10.19 -1.53
N ARG A 383 4.50 -9.98 -2.03
CA ARG A 383 3.87 -10.80 -3.06
C ARG A 383 4.46 -10.48 -4.43
N GLN A 384 4.67 -11.51 -5.25
CA GLN A 384 4.96 -11.32 -6.68
C GLN A 384 3.67 -11.31 -7.51
N ASP A 385 3.55 -10.37 -8.45
CA ASP A 385 2.44 -10.32 -9.42
C ASP A 385 2.47 -11.51 -10.42
N THR A 386 3.57 -12.25 -10.45
CA THR A 386 3.84 -13.35 -11.39
C THR A 386 4.49 -14.54 -10.68
N LEU A 387 4.23 -15.75 -11.18
CA LEU A 387 4.90 -16.98 -10.73
C LEU A 387 6.28 -17.18 -11.36
N PHE A 388 6.65 -16.33 -12.32
CA PHE A 388 7.82 -16.53 -13.16
C PHE A 388 8.68 -15.27 -13.23
N ALA A 389 9.99 -15.44 -13.29
CA ALA A 389 10.93 -14.36 -13.56
C ALA A 389 11.90 -14.78 -14.66
N VAL A 390 12.55 -13.80 -15.29
CA VAL A 390 13.69 -14.06 -16.17
C VAL A 390 14.94 -13.61 -15.43
N GLU A 391 15.77 -14.57 -15.04
CA GLU A 391 17.02 -14.35 -14.31
C GLU A 391 18.18 -14.94 -15.10
N ASN A 392 19.19 -14.13 -15.40
CA ASN A 392 20.37 -14.55 -16.18
C ASN A 392 20.00 -15.31 -17.47
N ASP A 393 19.03 -14.77 -18.22
CA ASP A 393 18.50 -15.35 -19.46
C ASP A 393 17.90 -16.77 -19.29
N ARG A 394 17.39 -17.07 -18.10
CA ARG A 394 16.63 -18.29 -17.82
C ARG A 394 15.27 -17.94 -17.24
N LEU A 395 14.26 -18.69 -17.66
CA LEU A 395 12.95 -18.65 -17.03
C LEU A 395 13.02 -19.41 -15.71
N VAL A 396 12.77 -18.71 -14.61
CA VAL A 396 12.78 -19.30 -13.26
C VAL A 396 11.41 -19.17 -12.63
N LYS A 397 11.07 -20.12 -11.75
CA LYS A 397 9.99 -19.97 -10.76
C LYS A 397 10.64 -19.54 -9.45
N PRO A 398 10.51 -18.27 -9.04
CA PRO A 398 11.15 -17.80 -7.82
C PRO A 398 10.59 -18.59 -6.63
N HIS A 399 11.43 -19.37 -5.94
CA HIS A 399 11.13 -20.01 -4.65
C HIS A 399 10.01 -21.08 -4.65
N GLY A 400 9.99 -21.99 -5.63
CA GLY A 400 9.00 -23.08 -5.70
C GLY A 400 7.61 -22.58 -6.09
N ASN A 401 6.53 -23.29 -5.75
CA ASN A 401 5.15 -22.81 -5.98
C ASN A 401 4.73 -21.70 -4.96
N ARG A 402 5.68 -21.00 -4.32
CA ARG A 402 5.39 -19.98 -3.30
C ARG A 402 5.39 -18.58 -3.92
N LEU A 403 4.33 -17.84 -3.64
CA LEU A 403 4.01 -16.52 -4.22
C LEU A 403 4.53 -15.33 -3.41
N HIS A 404 5.29 -15.61 -2.36
CA HIS A 404 5.77 -14.62 -1.41
C HIS A 404 7.29 -14.66 -1.36
N VAL A 405 7.92 -13.50 -1.55
CA VAL A 405 9.35 -13.29 -1.37
C VAL A 405 9.53 -12.43 -0.13
N LEU A 406 10.50 -12.77 0.71
CA LEU A 406 10.85 -11.91 1.82
C LEU A 406 11.53 -10.66 1.27
N GLU A 407 10.95 -9.49 1.52
CA GLU A 407 11.55 -8.20 1.16
C GLU A 407 11.67 -7.33 2.42
N GLY A 408 12.72 -6.52 2.46
CA GLY A 408 12.89 -5.56 3.55
C GLY A 408 11.90 -4.42 3.44
N VAL A 409 11.27 -4.09 4.56
CA VAL A 409 10.43 -2.90 4.71
C VAL A 409 11.32 -1.79 5.22
N VAL A 410 11.83 -1.01 4.27
CA VAL A 410 12.78 0.08 4.56
C VAL A 410 12.09 1.31 5.09
N GLU A 411 10.81 1.47 4.80
CA GLU A 411 10.00 2.61 5.20
C GLU A 411 9.92 2.74 6.72
N ASN A 412 10.00 1.61 7.44
CA ASN A 412 9.95 1.54 8.89
C ASN A 412 11.35 1.40 9.55
N LEU A 413 12.42 1.26 8.75
CA LEU A 413 13.74 0.93 9.28
C LEU A 413 14.34 2.10 10.07
N VAL A 414 14.90 1.83 11.25
CA VAL A 414 15.59 2.82 12.09
C VAL A 414 16.99 2.31 12.47
N LEU A 415 17.97 3.19 12.37
CA LEU A 415 19.35 3.01 12.80
C LEU A 415 19.67 4.03 13.89
N VAL A 416 20.29 3.62 14.99
CA VAL A 416 20.66 4.53 16.07
C VAL A 416 22.17 4.68 16.16
N GLN A 417 22.66 5.92 16.07
CA GLN A 417 24.09 6.25 16.14
C GLN A 417 24.67 5.95 17.51
N GLY A 418 25.93 5.46 17.54
CA GLY A 418 26.64 5.15 18.79
C GLY A 418 26.12 3.92 19.54
N VAL A 419 25.06 3.29 19.04
CA VAL A 419 24.57 2.00 19.49
C VAL A 419 25.29 0.93 18.66
N GLY A 420 26.37 0.36 19.21
CA GLY A 420 27.20 -0.60 18.49
C GLY A 420 26.39 -1.71 17.84
N SER A 421 26.64 -1.98 16.54
CA SER A 421 26.12 -3.19 15.88
C SER A 421 26.59 -4.40 16.67
N ASN A 422 25.66 -5.23 17.14
CA ASN A 422 25.93 -6.37 18.01
C ASN A 422 26.91 -7.36 17.35
N ARG A 423 28.20 -7.17 17.58
CA ARG A 423 29.26 -7.94 16.93
C ARG A 423 29.69 -9.19 17.67
N HIS A 424 29.15 -9.47 18.86
CA HIS A 424 29.63 -10.57 19.67
C HIS A 424 28.49 -11.32 20.37
N LEU A 425 27.93 -12.30 19.67
CA LEU A 425 27.37 -13.47 20.33
C LEU A 425 28.20 -14.66 19.87
N ASN A 426 28.96 -15.24 20.80
CA ASN A 426 29.56 -16.55 20.62
C ASN A 426 28.50 -17.58 21.04
N PRO A 427 27.90 -18.37 20.12
CA PRO A 427 26.85 -19.33 20.44
C PRO A 427 27.26 -20.35 21.51
N GLU A 428 28.56 -20.56 21.68
CA GLU A 428 29.15 -21.49 22.64
C GLU A 428 29.00 -21.07 24.12
N ARG A 429 28.59 -19.84 24.43
CA ARG A 429 28.50 -19.32 25.81
C ARG A 429 27.11 -19.10 26.39
N GLY A 430 26.04 -19.51 25.71
CA GLY A 430 24.67 -19.43 26.25
C GLY A 430 24.18 -18.01 26.60
N GLN A 431 24.81 -16.95 26.06
CA GLN A 431 24.38 -15.57 26.27
C GLN A 431 23.15 -15.26 25.41
N LYS A 432 22.07 -14.77 26.05
CA LYS A 432 20.87 -14.31 25.32
C LYS A 432 21.26 -13.16 24.37
N PRO A 433 20.72 -13.11 23.14
CA PRO A 433 20.93 -11.97 22.27
C PRO A 433 20.44 -10.68 22.95
N PRO A 434 21.15 -9.55 22.80
CA PRO A 434 20.65 -8.25 23.24
C PRO A 434 19.33 -7.92 22.54
N PRO A 435 18.48 -7.04 23.06
CA PRO A 435 17.21 -6.71 22.40
C PRO A 435 17.42 -6.00 21.05
N ASN A 436 16.44 -6.11 20.14
CA ASN A 436 16.37 -5.29 18.93
C ASN A 436 16.13 -3.80 19.29
N VAL A 437 16.09 -2.91 18.29
CA VAL A 437 15.94 -1.46 18.55
C VAL A 437 14.65 -1.17 19.36
N HIS A 438 13.54 -1.83 19.04
CA HIS A 438 12.27 -1.68 19.75
C HIS A 438 12.35 -2.16 21.20
N GLY A 439 13.05 -3.26 21.47
CA GLY A 439 13.28 -3.75 22.83
C GLY A 439 14.27 -2.89 23.64
N ARG A 440 15.27 -2.29 23.00
CA ARG A 440 16.21 -1.37 23.65
C ARG A 440 15.53 -0.11 24.17
N TYR A 441 14.49 0.36 23.49
CA TYR A 441 13.73 1.56 23.85
C TYR A 441 12.34 1.23 24.40
N ALA A 442 12.13 0.02 24.94
CA ALA A 442 10.84 -0.42 25.48
C ALA A 442 10.26 0.55 26.53
N ASP A 443 11.10 1.04 27.43
CA ASP A 443 10.70 2.02 28.46
C ASP A 443 10.10 3.30 27.85
N GLN A 444 10.53 3.70 26.65
CA GLN A 444 9.96 4.87 25.96
C GLN A 444 8.60 4.56 25.34
N VAL A 445 8.43 3.36 24.76
CA VAL A 445 7.14 2.93 24.23
C VAL A 445 6.10 2.82 25.34
N GLU A 446 6.46 2.19 26.46
CA GLU A 446 5.60 2.08 27.64
C GLU A 446 5.24 3.44 28.22
N HIS A 447 6.24 4.32 28.37
CA HIS A 447 6.01 5.68 28.85
C HIS A 447 5.06 6.45 27.94
N GLY A 448 5.26 6.40 26.62
CA GLY A 448 4.40 7.08 25.66
C GLY A 448 2.97 6.53 25.65
N PHE A 449 2.80 5.22 25.77
CA PHE A 449 1.49 4.59 25.88
C PHE A 449 0.75 5.06 27.14
N ARG A 450 1.40 4.98 28.31
CA ARG A 450 0.85 5.42 29.59
C ARG A 450 0.49 6.91 29.59
N GLU A 451 1.39 7.74 29.07
CA GLU A 451 1.18 9.18 28.93
C GLU A 451 -0.08 9.48 28.12
N MET A 452 -0.31 8.77 27.02
CA MET A 452 -1.50 8.93 26.19
C MET A 452 -2.77 8.47 26.91
N ILE A 453 -2.76 7.29 27.53
CA ILE A 453 -3.92 6.78 28.28
C ILE A 453 -4.33 7.75 29.39
N LEU A 454 -3.37 8.27 30.16
CA LEU A 454 -3.63 9.28 31.20
C LEU A 454 -4.20 10.58 30.63
N ALA A 455 -3.64 11.08 29.53
CA ALA A 455 -4.10 12.31 28.90
C ALA A 455 -5.55 12.17 28.38
N VAL A 456 -5.89 11.01 27.80
CA VAL A 456 -7.24 10.67 27.34
C VAL A 456 -8.20 10.56 28.52
N ALA A 457 -7.85 9.79 29.56
CA ALA A 457 -8.68 9.58 30.74
C ALA A 457 -9.04 10.90 31.45
N ALA A 458 -8.08 11.82 31.55
CA ALA A 458 -8.31 13.14 32.13
C ALA A 458 -9.22 14.05 31.28
N ASN A 459 -9.51 13.70 30.02
CA ASN A 459 -10.20 14.55 29.05
C ASN A 459 -11.26 13.79 28.22
N LEU A 460 -11.87 12.75 28.80
CA LEU A 460 -12.82 11.86 28.12
C LEU A 460 -13.92 12.59 27.33
N PRO A 461 -14.60 13.65 27.84
CA PRO A 461 -15.65 14.32 27.07
C PRO A 461 -15.17 14.87 25.72
N ARG A 462 -13.93 15.38 25.68
CA ARG A 462 -13.35 15.96 24.47
C ARG A 462 -12.94 14.89 23.47
N VAL A 463 -12.39 13.77 23.95
CA VAL A 463 -12.02 12.62 23.10
C VAL A 463 -13.26 11.92 22.56
N ARG A 464 -14.27 11.71 23.42
CA ARG A 464 -15.60 11.20 23.04
C ARG A 464 -16.21 12.01 21.91
N ALA A 465 -16.31 13.33 22.06
CA ALA A 465 -16.87 14.20 21.02
C ALA A 465 -16.10 14.07 19.70
N CYS A 466 -14.78 13.89 19.74
CA CYS A 466 -13.98 13.66 18.54
C CYS A 466 -14.33 12.34 17.83
N ILE A 467 -14.55 11.26 18.59
CA ILE A 467 -14.96 9.95 18.07
C ILE A 467 -16.39 10.00 17.51
N GLU A 468 -17.33 10.60 18.25
CA GLU A 468 -18.73 10.72 17.84
C GLU A 468 -18.88 11.53 16.54
N ASN A 469 -18.04 12.55 16.33
CA ASN A 469 -17.99 13.32 15.08
C ASN A 469 -17.55 12.50 13.85
N MET A 470 -17.08 11.26 14.02
CA MET A 470 -16.76 10.35 12.91
C MET A 470 -17.96 9.52 12.45
N ALA A 471 -19.11 9.60 13.15
CA ALA A 471 -20.35 8.97 12.70
C ALA A 471 -20.70 9.42 11.27
N GLY A 472 -21.17 8.49 10.44
CA GLY A 472 -21.47 8.71 9.03
C GLY A 472 -20.27 8.62 8.08
N LEU A 473 -19.03 8.53 8.57
CA LEU A 473 -17.86 8.25 7.73
C LEU A 473 -17.83 6.77 7.32
N HIS A 474 -17.27 6.50 6.15
CA HIS A 474 -17.01 5.13 5.70
C HIS A 474 -15.63 4.66 6.17
N VAL A 475 -15.60 3.46 6.74
CA VAL A 475 -14.39 2.74 7.13
C VAL A 475 -14.27 1.45 6.32
N ARG A 476 -13.05 1.05 5.97
CA ARG A 476 -12.81 -0.18 5.22
C ARG A 476 -13.15 -1.38 6.09
N TYR A 477 -13.95 -2.28 5.53
CA TYR A 477 -14.36 -3.53 6.14
C TYR A 477 -13.76 -4.70 5.37
N HIS A 478 -13.17 -5.67 6.09
CA HIS A 478 -12.40 -6.75 5.48
C HIS A 478 -12.94 -8.13 5.91
N PRO A 479 -13.90 -8.72 5.16
CA PRO A 479 -14.48 -10.02 5.55
C PRO A 479 -13.48 -11.18 5.40
N VAL A 480 -12.57 -11.09 4.42
CA VAL A 480 -11.54 -12.11 4.12
C VAL A 480 -10.23 -11.38 3.88
N ALA A 481 -9.15 -11.66 4.63
CA ALA A 481 -7.90 -10.90 4.57
C ALA A 481 -7.33 -10.68 3.14
N THR A 482 -6.75 -9.51 2.87
CA THR A 482 -6.22 -9.08 1.55
C THR A 482 -5.29 -10.11 0.93
N GLY A 483 -4.37 -10.65 1.76
CA GLY A 483 -3.42 -11.66 1.34
C GLY A 483 -4.07 -12.94 0.79
N GLU A 484 -5.29 -13.27 1.20
CA GLU A 484 -6.03 -14.43 0.71
C GLU A 484 -6.78 -14.11 -0.59
N GLN A 485 -7.45 -12.97 -0.66
CA GLN A 485 -8.16 -12.51 -1.86
C GLN A 485 -7.21 -12.41 -3.06
N LEU A 486 -6.02 -11.85 -2.84
CA LEU A 486 -5.00 -11.78 -3.88
C LEU A 486 -4.49 -13.18 -4.32
N ARG A 487 -4.48 -14.21 -3.44
CA ARG A 487 -4.11 -15.59 -3.87
C ARG A 487 -5.15 -16.14 -4.83
N ILE A 488 -6.42 -15.85 -4.56
CA ILE A 488 -7.53 -16.21 -5.46
C ILE A 488 -7.35 -15.49 -6.80
N LEU A 489 -7.12 -14.18 -6.79
CA LEU A 489 -6.91 -13.38 -8.01
C LEU A 489 -5.78 -13.92 -8.92
N GLN A 490 -4.67 -14.35 -8.32
CA GLN A 490 -3.57 -14.95 -9.09
C GLN A 490 -3.94 -16.29 -9.72
N ARG A 491 -4.68 -17.12 -9.00
CA ARG A 491 -5.19 -18.38 -9.54
C ARG A 491 -6.16 -18.15 -10.68
N VAL A 492 -7.06 -17.17 -10.53
CA VAL A 492 -7.97 -16.71 -11.59
C VAL A 492 -7.19 -16.27 -12.84
N ASN A 493 -6.12 -15.48 -12.67
CA ASN A 493 -5.27 -15.07 -13.78
C ASN A 493 -4.63 -16.26 -14.52
N LEU A 494 -4.18 -17.30 -13.81
CA LEU A 494 -3.65 -18.52 -14.45
C LEU A 494 -4.74 -19.29 -15.19
N GLU A 495 -5.94 -19.39 -14.62
CA GLU A 495 -7.09 -20.04 -15.26
C GLU A 495 -7.47 -19.35 -16.58
N THR A 496 -7.25 -18.04 -16.73
CA THR A 496 -7.46 -17.34 -18.02
C THR A 496 -6.57 -17.85 -19.17
N LEU A 497 -5.44 -18.49 -18.87
CA LEU A 497 -4.56 -19.12 -19.87
C LEU A 497 -5.02 -20.53 -20.23
N HIS A 498 -5.64 -21.24 -19.28
CA HIS A 498 -6.04 -22.64 -19.43
C HIS A 498 -7.47 -22.82 -19.95
N ALA A 499 -8.30 -21.77 -19.91
CA ALA A 499 -9.65 -21.79 -20.43
C ALA A 499 -9.66 -22.13 -21.94
N HIS A 500 -10.17 -23.31 -22.29
CA HIS A 500 -10.21 -23.77 -23.67
C HIS A 500 -11.28 -23.02 -24.49
N PRO A 501 -11.11 -22.87 -25.83
CA PRO A 501 -12.07 -22.18 -26.70
C PRO A 501 -13.50 -22.77 -26.71
N TRP A 502 -13.66 -24.05 -26.35
CA TRP A 502 -14.97 -24.73 -26.23
C TRP A 502 -15.60 -24.60 -24.84
N MET A 503 -14.88 -24.05 -23.85
CA MET A 503 -15.43 -23.75 -22.54
C MET A 503 -16.25 -22.46 -22.63
N ALA A 504 -17.57 -22.63 -22.80
CA ALA A 504 -18.51 -21.55 -23.07
C ALA A 504 -18.62 -20.50 -21.94
N ASP A 505 -18.12 -20.78 -20.73
CA ASP A 505 -18.25 -19.87 -19.59
C ASP A 505 -17.00 -19.87 -18.68
N THR A 506 -15.96 -19.13 -19.10
CA THR A 506 -14.78 -18.87 -18.26
C THR A 506 -15.18 -18.21 -16.93
N ASP A 507 -16.22 -17.37 -16.94
CA ASP A 507 -16.65 -16.61 -15.78
C ASP A 507 -17.30 -17.55 -14.76
N HIS A 508 -17.96 -18.63 -15.20
CA HIS A 508 -18.42 -19.73 -14.35
C HIS A 508 -17.26 -20.48 -13.69
N GLN A 509 -16.18 -20.80 -14.40
CA GLN A 509 -15.03 -21.48 -13.78
C GLN A 509 -14.32 -20.61 -12.76
N ILE A 510 -14.10 -19.33 -13.09
CA ILE A 510 -13.57 -18.34 -12.16
C ILE A 510 -14.48 -18.24 -10.94
N SER A 511 -15.81 -18.21 -11.15
CA SER A 511 -16.79 -18.23 -10.07
C SER A 511 -16.65 -19.48 -9.21
N VAL A 512 -16.64 -20.69 -9.79
CA VAL A 512 -16.47 -21.96 -9.06
C VAL A 512 -15.16 -21.98 -8.26
N SER A 513 -14.06 -21.51 -8.85
CA SER A 513 -12.75 -21.41 -8.19
C SER A 513 -12.80 -20.43 -7.01
N CYS A 514 -13.38 -19.24 -7.21
CA CYS A 514 -13.63 -18.27 -6.15
C CYS A 514 -14.49 -18.88 -5.04
N ARG A 515 -15.62 -19.50 -5.36
CA ARG A 515 -16.54 -20.15 -4.40
C ARG A 515 -15.86 -21.24 -3.60
N ALA A 516 -15.07 -22.10 -4.22
CA ALA A 516 -14.33 -23.16 -3.53
C ALA A 516 -13.33 -22.60 -2.52
N ASN A 517 -12.59 -21.55 -2.88
CA ASN A 517 -11.63 -20.90 -1.98
C ASN A 517 -12.33 -20.10 -0.86
N ILE A 518 -13.47 -19.47 -1.18
CA ILE A 518 -14.32 -18.78 -0.22
C ILE A 518 -14.96 -19.78 0.77
N ALA A 519 -15.38 -20.97 0.32
CA ALA A 519 -15.99 -22.01 1.16
C ALA A 519 -15.03 -22.58 2.21
N VAL A 520 -13.74 -22.74 1.89
CA VAL A 520 -12.71 -23.10 2.89
C VAL A 520 -12.65 -22.06 4.02
N LYS A 521 -12.95 -20.80 3.71
CA LYS A 521 -12.96 -19.69 4.67
C LYS A 521 -14.27 -19.52 5.40
N ARG A 522 -15.40 -19.91 4.79
CA ARG A 522 -16.69 -20.04 5.49
C ARG A 522 -16.55 -20.87 6.76
N HIS A 523 -15.82 -21.99 6.71
CA HIS A 523 -15.58 -22.81 7.91
C HIS A 523 -14.75 -22.10 8.99
N GLN A 524 -13.81 -21.21 8.63
CA GLN A 524 -13.02 -20.46 9.61
C GLN A 524 -13.81 -19.29 10.20
N VAL A 525 -14.61 -18.61 9.38
CA VAL A 525 -15.50 -17.52 9.82
C VAL A 525 -16.62 -18.06 10.69
N SER A 526 -17.18 -19.24 10.41
CA SER A 526 -18.22 -19.86 11.24
C SER A 526 -17.75 -20.26 12.66
N GLN A 527 -16.43 -20.24 12.93
CA GLN A 527 -15.88 -20.44 14.28
C GLN A 527 -15.76 -19.14 15.09
N ARG A 528 -16.02 -17.97 14.47
CA ARG A 528 -16.01 -16.68 15.18
C ARG A 528 -17.31 -16.48 15.97
N PRO A 529 -17.33 -15.62 16.99
CA PRO A 529 -18.58 -15.18 17.62
C PRO A 529 -19.62 -14.71 16.58
N PRO A 530 -20.93 -14.99 16.76
CA PRO A 530 -21.97 -14.68 15.77
C PRO A 530 -22.01 -13.23 15.29
N HIS A 531 -21.75 -12.26 16.18
CA HIS A 531 -21.65 -10.83 15.85
C HIS A 531 -20.42 -10.46 15.00
N LEU A 532 -19.48 -11.40 14.80
CA LEU A 532 -18.30 -11.25 13.94
C LEU A 532 -18.37 -12.09 12.65
N GLN A 533 -19.48 -12.84 12.47
CA GLN A 533 -19.78 -13.58 11.26
C GLN A 533 -20.55 -12.66 10.30
N VAL A 534 -19.88 -11.81 9.51
CA VAL A 534 -20.54 -11.39 8.25
C VAL A 534 -20.72 -12.66 7.47
N PRO A 535 -21.96 -12.99 7.05
CA PRO A 535 -22.13 -14.17 6.23
C PRO A 535 -21.35 -13.89 4.94
N ILE A 536 -20.24 -14.60 4.78
CA ILE A 536 -19.45 -14.61 3.55
C ILE A 536 -20.41 -14.77 2.36
N GLU A 537 -21.49 -15.53 2.54
CA GLU A 537 -22.67 -15.69 1.68
C GLU A 537 -23.18 -14.38 1.07
N VAL A 538 -23.29 -13.29 1.86
CA VAL A 538 -23.86 -12.02 1.38
C VAL A 538 -22.83 -11.20 0.60
N THR A 539 -21.55 -11.35 0.91
CA THR A 539 -20.45 -10.67 0.20
C THR A 539 -19.90 -11.47 -0.99
N GLU A 540 -20.20 -12.78 -1.08
CA GLU A 540 -19.60 -13.74 -2.01
C GLU A 540 -19.76 -13.30 -3.46
N GLN A 541 -20.96 -12.90 -3.85
CA GLN A 541 -21.24 -12.49 -5.23
C GLN A 541 -20.46 -11.21 -5.60
N ALA A 542 -20.46 -10.20 -4.73
CA ALA A 542 -19.69 -8.97 -4.92
C ALA A 542 -18.18 -9.24 -5.00
N MET A 543 -17.66 -10.16 -4.18
CA MET A 543 -16.27 -10.59 -4.23
C MET A 543 -15.91 -11.25 -5.57
N ILE A 544 -16.76 -12.17 -6.06
CA ILE A 544 -16.55 -12.85 -7.34
C ILE A 544 -16.47 -11.83 -8.47
N GLU A 545 -17.37 -10.85 -8.47
CA GLU A 545 -17.41 -9.80 -9.48
C GLU A 545 -16.14 -8.95 -9.54
N ASP A 546 -15.59 -8.56 -8.38
CA ASP A 546 -14.32 -7.80 -8.34
C ASP A 546 -13.14 -8.67 -8.80
N LEU A 547 -13.07 -9.92 -8.33
CA LEU A 547 -12.00 -10.85 -8.71
C LEU A 547 -12.01 -11.15 -10.22
N GLN A 548 -13.19 -11.30 -10.83
CA GLN A 548 -13.34 -11.46 -12.28
C GLN A 548 -12.84 -10.25 -13.08
N ARG A 549 -12.89 -9.05 -12.48
CA ARG A 549 -12.41 -7.80 -13.09
C ARG A 549 -10.93 -7.54 -12.84
N GLY A 550 -10.24 -8.41 -12.08
CA GLY A 550 -8.83 -8.22 -11.73
C GLY A 550 -8.62 -7.34 -10.48
N ASP A 551 -9.67 -7.07 -9.71
CA ASP A 551 -9.64 -6.28 -8.48
C ASP A 551 -9.57 -7.16 -7.23
N VAL A 552 -9.06 -6.56 -6.16
CA VAL A 552 -9.22 -7.05 -4.80
C VAL A 552 -10.55 -6.54 -4.27
N PRO A 553 -11.45 -7.41 -3.77
CA PRO A 553 -12.73 -6.99 -3.22
C PRO A 553 -12.62 -5.88 -2.17
N TYR A 554 -13.41 -4.82 -2.35
CA TYR A 554 -13.41 -3.65 -1.45
C TYR A 554 -14.77 -3.47 -0.82
N PHE A 555 -14.82 -3.52 0.51
CA PHE A 555 -16.03 -3.29 1.29
C PHE A 555 -15.79 -2.19 2.32
N THR A 556 -16.87 -1.48 2.65
CA THR A 556 -16.85 -0.49 3.73
C THR A 556 -18.05 -0.68 4.64
N ARG A 557 -17.96 -0.14 5.86
CA ARG A 557 -19.12 0.15 6.71
C ARG A 557 -19.23 1.65 6.89
N GLN A 558 -20.45 2.16 6.87
CA GLN A 558 -20.69 3.51 7.35
C GLN A 558 -20.83 3.46 8.88
N LEU A 559 -20.12 4.33 9.59
CA LEU A 559 -20.17 4.41 11.05
C LEU A 559 -21.55 4.90 11.51
N GLY A 560 -22.16 4.21 12.48
CA GLY A 560 -23.55 4.46 12.90
C GLY A 560 -24.62 3.79 12.04
N ASP A 561 -24.24 3.00 11.03
CA ASP A 561 -25.14 2.26 10.13
C ASP A 561 -24.99 0.73 10.27
N ASP A 562 -26.02 0.00 9.84
CA ASP A 562 -26.12 -1.46 9.87
C ASP A 562 -25.85 -2.13 8.51
N ALA A 563 -25.39 -1.37 7.52
CA ALA A 563 -25.05 -1.89 6.20
C ALA A 563 -23.54 -2.07 6.00
N VAL A 564 -23.19 -3.08 5.20
CA VAL A 564 -21.91 -3.17 4.48
C VAL A 564 -22.13 -2.66 3.07
N TYR A 565 -21.18 -1.90 2.54
CA TYR A 565 -21.24 -1.35 1.19
C TYR A 565 -20.15 -1.97 0.32
N HIS A 566 -20.53 -2.52 -0.83
CA HIS A 566 -19.60 -2.90 -1.89
C HIS A 566 -19.07 -1.63 -2.56
N ASN A 567 -17.74 -1.54 -2.69
CA ASN A 567 -17.06 -0.44 -3.36
C ASN A 567 -17.41 0.95 -2.77
N GLY A 568 -17.81 0.99 -1.49
CA GLY A 568 -18.20 2.22 -0.79
C GLY A 568 -19.57 2.77 -1.14
N THR A 569 -20.28 2.22 -2.13
CA THR A 569 -21.47 2.89 -2.69
C THR A 569 -22.71 2.03 -2.76
N THR A 570 -22.57 0.71 -2.90
CA THR A 570 -23.70 -0.19 -3.13
C THR A 570 -23.99 -0.96 -1.83
N PRO A 571 -25.11 -0.69 -1.14
CA PRO A 571 -25.44 -1.38 0.09
C PRO A 571 -25.68 -2.87 -0.16
N ILE A 572 -25.07 -3.71 0.66
CA ILE A 572 -25.31 -5.14 0.75
C ILE A 572 -26.20 -5.34 1.97
N VAL A 573 -27.49 -5.59 1.71
CA VAL A 573 -28.46 -5.84 2.78
C VAL A 573 -28.20 -7.23 3.38
N VAL A 574 -27.70 -7.25 4.62
CA VAL A 574 -27.59 -8.49 5.40
C VAL A 574 -28.91 -8.68 6.12
N ARG A 575 -29.75 -9.61 5.66
CA ARG A 575 -30.93 -10.01 6.43
C ARG A 575 -30.47 -10.82 7.65
N PRO A 576 -31.04 -10.59 8.85
CA PRO A 576 -30.76 -11.43 10.01
C PRO A 576 -30.94 -12.90 9.64
N MET A 577 -29.96 -13.74 9.94
CA MET A 577 -30.15 -15.18 9.86
C MET A 577 -30.99 -15.60 11.07
N ALA A 578 -32.19 -16.13 10.84
CA ALA A 578 -32.95 -16.80 11.89
C ALA A 578 -32.19 -18.06 12.29
N VAL A 579 -31.41 -17.97 13.37
CA VAL A 579 -30.86 -19.15 14.05
C VAL A 579 -31.87 -19.53 15.11
N ASP A 580 -32.27 -20.81 15.14
CA ASP A 580 -33.36 -21.34 15.96
C ASP A 580 -33.39 -20.77 17.41
N ALA A 581 -34.45 -20.01 17.69
CA ALA A 581 -35.00 -19.69 19.01
C ALA A 581 -34.16 -18.96 20.09
N VAL A 582 -33.04 -18.27 19.77
CA VAL A 582 -32.37 -17.38 20.73
C VAL A 582 -31.88 -16.11 20.04
N GLU A 583 -32.61 -15.01 20.25
CA GLU A 583 -32.33 -13.61 19.85
C GLU A 583 -31.88 -13.35 18.40
N GLU A 584 -32.53 -12.40 17.72
CA GLU A 584 -32.10 -11.92 16.39
C GLU A 584 -30.73 -11.23 16.50
N PHE A 585 -29.64 -12.00 16.40
CA PHE A 585 -28.29 -11.44 16.37
C PHE A 585 -27.97 -10.94 14.96
N SER A 586 -28.05 -9.63 14.77
CA SER A 586 -27.46 -8.97 13.61
C SER A 586 -25.96 -8.76 13.86
N PHE A 587 -25.11 -9.09 12.87
CA PHE A 587 -23.70 -8.67 12.80
C PHE A 587 -23.51 -7.16 13.04
N PHE A 588 -24.60 -6.38 12.91
CA PHE A 588 -24.66 -4.93 13.02
C PHE A 588 -25.37 -4.41 14.27
N ALA A 589 -25.69 -5.27 15.25
CA ALA A 589 -26.43 -4.83 16.45
C ALA A 589 -25.64 -3.83 17.34
N CYS A 590 -24.32 -3.74 17.17
CA CYS A 590 -23.47 -2.80 17.88
C CYS A 590 -22.96 -1.71 16.93
N ASP A 591 -23.24 -0.44 17.26
CA ASP A 591 -22.61 0.72 16.61
C ASP A 591 -21.14 0.80 17.04
N PRO A 592 -20.18 0.63 16.12
CA PRO A 592 -18.75 0.67 16.46
C PRO A 592 -18.31 1.98 17.11
N VAL A 593 -18.99 3.10 16.80
CA VAL A 593 -18.72 4.39 17.45
C VAL A 593 -19.12 4.33 18.93
N GLN A 594 -20.33 3.85 19.22
CA GLN A 594 -20.78 3.67 20.61
C GLN A 594 -19.92 2.65 21.36
N GLN A 595 -19.44 1.62 20.68
CA GLN A 595 -18.54 0.65 21.29
C GLN A 595 -17.19 1.26 21.67
N ALA A 596 -16.58 2.04 20.78
CA ALA A 596 -15.36 2.79 21.09
C ALA A 596 -15.58 3.77 22.25
N VAL A 597 -16.72 4.46 22.28
CA VAL A 597 -17.11 5.35 23.38
C VAL A 597 -17.31 4.59 24.71
N SER A 598 -17.89 3.39 24.68
CA SER A 598 -18.02 2.53 25.87
C SER A 598 -16.66 2.07 26.38
N ASN A 599 -15.74 1.69 25.48
CA ASN A 599 -14.37 1.32 25.87
C ASN A 599 -13.61 2.50 26.49
N LEU A 600 -13.82 3.73 26.00
CA LEU A 600 -13.26 4.94 26.62
C LEU A 600 -13.74 5.16 28.05
N GLN A 601 -15.02 4.87 28.35
CA GLN A 601 -15.58 5.03 29.69
C GLN A 601 -14.92 4.10 30.72
N LEU A 602 -14.34 2.97 30.29
CA LEU A 602 -13.59 2.08 31.18
C LEU A 602 -12.40 2.79 31.84
N LEU A 603 -11.86 3.83 31.21
CA LEU A 603 -10.75 4.63 31.73
C LEU A 603 -11.16 5.61 32.85
N GLU A 604 -12.45 5.72 33.18
CA GLU A 604 -12.93 6.46 34.35
C GLU A 604 -12.57 5.75 35.66
N ASP A 605 -12.41 4.42 35.62
CA ASP A 605 -11.98 3.60 36.74
C ASP A 605 -10.45 3.59 36.85
N PRO A 606 -9.87 4.05 37.97
CA PRO A 606 -8.41 4.01 38.18
C PRO A 606 -7.79 2.61 38.10
N GLY A 607 -8.52 1.57 38.52
CA GLY A 607 -8.05 0.18 38.48
C GLY A 607 -7.87 -0.31 37.04
N ASN A 608 -8.84 -0.03 36.17
CA ASN A 608 -8.72 -0.30 34.74
C ASN A 608 -7.56 0.47 34.09
N LEU A 609 -7.34 1.73 34.49
CA LEU A 609 -6.29 2.57 33.92
C LEU A 609 -4.88 2.05 34.23
N ASP A 610 -4.61 1.66 35.47
CA ASP A 610 -3.33 1.04 35.84
C ASP A 610 -3.21 -0.35 35.18
N HIS A 611 -4.28 -1.15 35.18
CA HIS A 611 -4.32 -2.46 34.54
C HIS A 611 -3.95 -2.41 33.05
N VAL A 612 -4.55 -1.50 32.28
CA VAL A 612 -4.29 -1.33 30.84
C VAL A 612 -2.82 -1.04 30.57
N CYS A 613 -2.21 -0.17 31.38
CA CYS A 613 -0.80 0.18 31.24
C CYS A 613 0.11 -1.02 31.55
N GLU A 614 -0.21 -1.81 32.58
CA GLU A 614 0.54 -3.01 32.96
C GLU A 614 0.43 -4.12 31.91
N VAL A 615 -0.78 -4.40 31.42
CA VAL A 615 -1.04 -5.41 30.39
C VAL A 615 -0.28 -5.07 29.11
N PHE A 616 -0.34 -3.81 28.66
CA PHE A 616 0.41 -3.38 27.49
C PHE A 616 1.92 -3.51 27.69
N ALA A 617 2.44 -3.02 28.82
CA ALA A 617 3.88 -3.05 29.09
C ALA A 617 4.43 -4.49 29.14
N GLY A 618 3.73 -5.40 29.83
CA GLY A 618 4.10 -6.82 29.88
C GLY A 618 4.10 -7.45 28.48
N ALA A 619 3.01 -7.26 27.74
CA ALA A 619 2.86 -7.81 26.40
C ALA A 619 3.91 -7.30 25.41
N TYR A 620 4.17 -5.99 25.42
CA TYR A 620 5.18 -5.38 24.57
C TYR A 620 6.57 -5.94 24.87
N ARG A 621 6.96 -6.01 26.15
CA ARG A 621 8.26 -6.56 26.57
C ARG A 621 8.41 -8.04 26.20
N ASP A 622 7.37 -8.84 26.43
CA ASP A 622 7.37 -10.26 26.06
C ASP A 622 7.53 -10.44 24.54
N TYR A 623 6.84 -9.62 23.75
CA TYR A 623 6.94 -9.66 22.29
C TYR A 623 8.34 -9.31 21.80
N VAL A 624 8.87 -8.14 22.19
CA VAL A 624 10.18 -7.67 21.70
C VAL A 624 11.35 -8.49 22.23
N ALA A 625 11.21 -9.15 23.38
CA ALA A 625 12.19 -10.11 23.89
C ALA A 625 12.30 -11.38 23.02
N GLY A 626 11.20 -11.75 22.35
CA GLY A 626 11.15 -12.89 21.43
C GLY A 626 11.64 -12.58 20.01
N LEU A 627 11.86 -11.31 19.67
CA LEU A 627 12.24 -10.92 18.31
C LEU A 627 13.72 -11.17 18.03
N PRO A 628 14.05 -11.73 16.85
CA PRO A 628 15.44 -11.89 16.46
C PRO A 628 16.10 -10.52 16.27
N VAL A 629 17.32 -10.34 16.77
CA VAL A 629 18.11 -9.16 16.46
C VAL A 629 18.55 -9.25 15.00
N PRO A 630 18.34 -8.22 14.16
CA PRO A 630 18.96 -8.21 12.85
C PRO A 630 20.49 -8.26 13.02
N VAL A 631 21.11 -9.35 12.59
CA VAL A 631 22.58 -9.49 12.54
C VAL A 631 23.05 -8.82 11.24
N MET A 632 23.05 -7.50 11.23
CA MET A 632 23.67 -6.72 10.16
C MET A 632 24.62 -5.69 10.79
N SER A 633 25.83 -5.56 10.25
CA SER A 633 26.74 -4.48 10.64
C SER A 633 26.18 -3.13 10.21
N GLU A 634 26.61 -2.05 10.86
CA GLU A 634 26.23 -0.68 10.46
C GLU A 634 26.58 -0.41 8.98
N ALA A 635 27.70 -0.97 8.48
CA ALA A 635 28.08 -0.90 7.07
C ALA A 635 27.14 -1.71 6.16
N GLU A 636 26.66 -2.88 6.59
CA GLU A 636 25.67 -3.67 5.85
C GLU A 636 24.30 -3.02 5.85
N MET A 637 23.88 -2.42 6.96
CA MET A 637 22.62 -1.67 7.03
C MET A 637 22.67 -0.36 6.25
N ARG A 638 23.77 0.40 6.32
CA ARG A 638 23.98 1.56 5.43
C ARG A 638 24.07 1.13 3.98
N ALA A 639 24.76 0.04 3.65
CA ALA A 639 24.79 -0.51 2.29
C ALA A 639 23.42 -1.06 1.85
N TYR A 640 22.59 -1.56 2.77
CA TYR A 640 21.23 -2.03 2.53
C TYR A 640 20.31 -0.82 2.25
N ALA A 641 20.33 0.20 3.10
CA ALA A 641 19.65 1.47 2.88
C ALA A 641 20.11 2.16 1.57
N GLN A 642 21.42 2.13 1.26
CA GLN A 642 21.99 2.67 0.03
C GLN A 642 21.76 1.80 -1.21
N LYS A 643 21.60 0.48 -1.10
CA LYS A 643 21.23 -0.43 -2.22
C LYS A 643 19.74 -0.40 -2.50
N ILE A 644 18.95 -0.18 -1.47
CA ILE A 644 17.52 0.06 -1.58
C ILE A 644 17.27 1.48 -2.03
N GLY A 645 18.16 2.44 -1.78
CA GLY A 645 18.14 3.77 -2.38
C GLY A 645 17.90 3.78 -3.90
N PRO A 646 18.61 3.00 -4.75
CA PRO A 646 18.32 2.81 -6.18
C PRO A 646 17.06 2.00 -6.51
N ARG A 647 16.57 1.16 -5.59
CA ARG A 647 15.33 0.38 -5.74
C ARG A 647 14.12 1.26 -5.42
N MET A 648 14.22 2.07 -4.37
CA MET A 648 13.38 3.18 -3.97
C MET A 648 13.44 4.34 -4.96
N ALA A 649 14.60 4.72 -5.49
CA ALA A 649 14.75 5.74 -6.52
C ALA A 649 14.08 5.30 -7.83
N ARG A 650 14.15 4.01 -8.17
CA ARG A 650 13.34 3.41 -9.25
C ARG A 650 11.85 3.37 -8.89
N GLN A 651 11.50 3.04 -7.65
CA GLN A 651 10.15 3.20 -7.10
C GLN A 651 9.78 4.66 -6.78
N LEU A 652 10.59 5.68 -7.07
CA LEU A 652 10.32 7.10 -6.77
C LEU A 652 10.64 8.01 -7.98
N GLY A 653 11.01 7.42 -9.12
CA GLY A 653 11.22 8.12 -10.39
C GLY A 653 12.45 9.02 -10.47
N ALA A 654 13.48 8.83 -9.62
CA ALA A 654 14.69 9.62 -9.74
C ALA A 654 15.50 9.17 -10.98
N PRO A 655 16.00 10.12 -11.81
CA PRO A 655 16.80 9.78 -12.98
C PRO A 655 18.05 9.03 -12.52
N THR A 656 18.27 7.84 -13.08
CA THR A 656 19.46 7.04 -12.85
C THR A 656 20.67 7.75 -13.45
N THR A 657 21.37 8.57 -12.67
CA THR A 657 22.75 8.90 -13.01
C THR A 657 23.58 7.65 -12.77
N CYS A 658 23.75 6.86 -13.82
CA CYS A 658 24.65 5.73 -13.85
C CYS A 658 26.09 6.26 -13.77
N SER A 659 26.60 6.56 -12.57
CA SER A 659 28.03 6.73 -12.37
C SER A 659 28.67 5.35 -12.48
N ARG A 660 29.13 5.00 -13.68
CA ARG A 660 30.05 3.90 -13.89
C ARG A 660 31.25 4.10 -12.98
N THR A 661 31.33 3.34 -11.88
CA THR A 661 32.59 3.16 -11.16
C THR A 661 33.54 2.39 -12.09
N PRO A 662 34.77 2.89 -12.33
CA PRO A 662 35.73 2.17 -13.16
C PRO A 662 36.14 0.89 -12.45
N ARG A 663 36.07 -0.23 -13.17
CA ARG A 663 36.55 -1.54 -12.70
C ARG A 663 38.00 -1.39 -12.22
N ARG A 664 38.26 -1.70 -10.94
CA ARG A 664 39.62 -1.92 -10.41
C ARG A 664 40.22 -3.12 -11.15
N GLY A 665 41.13 -2.84 -12.09
CA GLY A 665 42.03 -3.84 -12.64
C GLY A 665 43.02 -4.32 -11.58
N SER A 666 43.15 -5.62 -11.44
CA SER A 666 44.18 -6.29 -10.64
C SER A 666 45.57 -5.93 -11.19
N ARG A 667 46.49 -5.53 -10.31
CA ARG A 667 47.92 -5.39 -10.61
C ARG A 667 48.70 -6.59 -10.10
N SER A 668 49.52 -7.16 -10.99
CA SER A 668 50.80 -7.84 -10.76
C SER A 668 51.28 -8.30 -12.14
N THR A 669 52.48 -8.04 -12.68
CA THR A 669 53.74 -7.49 -12.17
C THR A 669 54.65 -7.10 -13.35
N ARG A 670 55.67 -6.26 -13.05
CA ARG A 670 56.99 -6.07 -13.69
C ARG A 670 57.21 -5.03 -14.83
N ALA A 671 58.01 -4.03 -14.41
CA ALA A 671 59.23 -3.48 -15.03
C ALA A 671 59.14 -2.46 -16.18
N GLY A 672 59.73 -1.28 -15.94
CA GLY A 672 60.19 -0.34 -16.97
C GLY A 672 59.78 1.13 -16.76
N SER A 673 60.65 1.93 -16.14
CA SER A 673 60.68 3.41 -16.22
C SER A 673 61.12 3.89 -17.63
N PRO A 674 61.16 5.20 -17.98
CA PRO A 674 60.51 6.39 -17.40
C PRO A 674 59.88 7.37 -18.45
N ALA A 675 59.24 8.43 -17.95
CA ALA A 675 59.06 9.77 -18.56
C ALA A 675 58.15 9.96 -19.79
N LEU A 676 57.10 10.79 -19.65
CA LEU A 676 57.05 12.14 -20.26
C LEU A 676 55.83 12.94 -19.74
N ALA A 677 56.04 14.24 -19.59
CA ALA A 677 55.05 15.27 -19.26
C ALA A 677 54.20 15.66 -20.47
N ASN A 678 52.92 16.03 -20.26
CA ASN A 678 52.33 17.34 -20.63
C ASN A 678 50.79 17.32 -20.67
N GLN A 679 50.21 18.32 -19.99
CA GLN A 679 49.12 19.22 -20.40
C GLN A 679 47.99 18.66 -21.31
N ILE A 680 46.77 18.59 -20.78
CA ILE A 680 45.64 19.54 -20.94
C ILE A 680 44.48 19.07 -20.04
#